data_AF-A0A3B9QBY6-F1
#
_entry.id   AF-A0A3B9QBY6-F1
#
_cell.length_a   1.000
_cell.length_b   1.000
_cell.length_c   1.000
_cell.angle_alpha   90.00
_cell.angle_beta   90.00
_cell.angle_gamma   90.00
#
_symmetry.space_group_name_H-M   'P 1'
#
loop_
_entity.id
_entity.type
_entity.pdbx_description
1 polymer ?
#
loop_
_entity_poly.entity_id
_entity_poly.type
_entity_poly.pdbx_seq_one_letter_code
_entity_poly.pdbx_strand_id
1 'polypeptide(L)'
;MKQARTDQGYTLNPEEKLDVRRVLEDLENYKPRRFGWTWRKQQPGQRLGPFTYSETSEPLKRSIPLPAAKYFQNIDPQPDCVITTEIASGRFEDDLRRMRMAAWHGADHIMVIRTTGQSHIDGLLEGTPEGVGGIPITRKQLRATRKALDLIEDEVGRPINFHSYVSGVAGPEIAVLFAEEGVNGAHQDPQYNVLYRNVNMQRSFVDAAVAKKIMAAFGMLQIDGAHNANATAREAWKVMPELLVQHAINTAYSEMIGMDKDKIALSSVPPTAPPGPALSYDLPYAVCLRWLFSDYKVRAQQNTRHIESDPREATVTHVLNLMVSRLTSADVQSTITPDEGRNVPWHYNNVAAVETAKQALVGMDGLRDMVEIKQDGPIPKKVRELAERAVLFLEEIKEEGYFNAVAKGFFVDSGEYPARNGDGIARDPNGGVAAGSIVKRDEDYMAPVCHHFGYNNLPEGLSKPCDLIDGCTFCNRDKIVYIDELDPEDNVEKRLATVDEQYGPDAVRPEVEWAKDGYITVKAFFPEPEPIAESAALELAERLGLEQAEIIHKRVIHPAEGTLIELKGIVPFVLKRSELKIPEKPKLLSEDEIRQEIAKYPMKVVCGTVGEDEHSVGMREIIDIKHGGIEKYGVKVHYLGTSVPPEKLVNAAFPLGAHGLSLIHI
;
A
#
# COMPACT_ATOMS: atom_id res chain seq x y z
N MET A 1 28.19 2.52 17.86
CA MET A 1 28.21 3.96 18.17
C MET A 1 26.76 4.38 18.31
N LYS A 2 26.33 4.89 19.46
CA LYS A 2 24.92 5.25 19.69
C LYS A 2 24.50 6.38 18.74
N GLN A 3 23.28 6.31 18.25
CA GLN A 3 22.62 7.36 17.46
C GLN A 3 22.81 8.74 18.09
N ALA A 4 23.35 9.69 17.32
CA ALA A 4 23.68 11.02 17.83
C ALA A 4 22.41 11.81 18.18
N ARG A 5 22.44 12.49 19.33
CA ARG A 5 21.42 13.44 19.77
C ARG A 5 21.80 14.80 19.22
N THR A 6 20.92 15.46 18.47
CA THR A 6 21.10 16.86 18.06
C THR A 6 20.07 17.74 18.78
N ASP A 7 20.25 19.05 18.72
CA ASP A 7 19.35 20.05 19.32
C ASP A 7 17.92 20.03 18.71
N GLN A 8 17.70 19.24 17.63
CA GLN A 8 16.42 19.04 16.93
C GLN A 8 15.80 17.65 17.14
N GLY A 9 16.40 16.81 17.99
CA GLY A 9 15.93 15.46 18.29
C GLY A 9 16.86 14.34 17.82
N TYR A 10 16.28 13.17 17.57
CA TYR A 10 16.95 11.94 17.16
C TYR A 10 16.94 11.83 15.62
N THR A 11 18.04 11.40 14.99
CA THR A 11 18.11 11.15 13.53
C THR A 11 18.33 9.67 13.25
N LEU A 12 17.60 9.10 12.29
CA LEU A 12 17.74 7.70 11.90
C LEU A 12 19.05 7.43 11.16
N ASN A 13 19.71 6.34 11.55
CA ASN A 13 20.81 5.74 10.80
C ASN A 13 20.26 4.56 9.97
N PRO A 14 20.53 4.49 8.65
CA PRO A 14 20.07 3.39 7.80
C PRO A 14 20.55 2.00 8.27
N GLU A 15 21.73 1.95 8.87
CA GLU A 15 22.36 0.70 9.32
C GLU A 15 21.88 0.24 10.70
N GLU A 16 20.96 0.99 11.31
CA GLU A 16 20.40 0.68 12.63
C GLU A 16 18.88 0.57 12.57
N LYS A 17 18.32 -0.32 13.38
CA LYS A 17 16.88 -0.49 13.49
C LYS A 17 16.21 0.77 14.06
N LEU A 18 14.93 0.94 13.73
CA LEU A 18 14.09 1.91 14.42
C LEU A 18 13.97 1.48 15.89
N ASP A 19 14.39 2.35 16.80
CA ASP A 19 14.23 2.13 18.24
C ASP A 19 12.81 2.52 18.64
N VAL A 20 11.93 1.52 18.69
CA VAL A 20 10.51 1.71 19.01
C VAL A 20 10.33 2.24 20.44
N ARG A 21 11.13 1.80 21.41
CA ARG A 21 11.05 2.28 22.80
C ARG A 21 11.34 3.77 22.86
N ARG A 22 12.36 4.22 22.12
CA ARG A 22 12.68 5.65 22.00
C ARG A 22 11.60 6.46 21.29
N VAL A 23 10.84 5.86 20.37
CA VAL A 23 9.65 6.51 19.80
C VAL A 23 8.58 6.72 20.88
N LEU A 24 8.37 5.74 21.76
CA LEU A 24 7.36 5.79 22.83
C LEU A 24 7.72 6.73 24.00
N GLU A 25 8.99 7.12 24.14
CA GLU A 25 9.41 8.11 25.14
C GLU A 25 8.77 9.49 24.90
N ASP A 26 8.29 10.13 25.96
CA ASP A 26 7.87 11.54 25.98
C ASP A 26 6.76 11.89 24.97
N LEU A 27 5.83 10.96 24.71
CA LEU A 27 4.71 11.19 23.81
C LEU A 27 3.74 12.26 24.31
N GLU A 28 3.66 12.52 25.62
CA GLU A 28 2.87 13.61 26.20
C GLU A 28 3.29 14.99 25.65
N ASN A 29 4.59 15.20 25.43
CA ASN A 29 5.15 16.47 24.95
C ASN A 29 5.38 16.52 23.44
N TYR A 30 5.12 15.43 22.73
CA TYR A 30 5.24 15.39 21.28
C TYR A 30 4.28 16.38 20.60
N LYS A 31 4.79 17.13 19.62
CA LYS A 31 4.01 18.02 18.75
C LYS A 31 4.33 17.68 17.29
N PRO A 32 3.32 17.48 16.43
CA PRO A 32 3.54 17.24 15.01
C PRO A 32 4.35 18.37 14.38
N ARG A 33 5.33 18.02 13.54
CA ARG A 33 6.15 19.02 12.83
C ARG A 33 5.41 19.72 11.68
N ARG A 34 4.33 19.10 11.18
CA ARG A 34 3.51 19.61 10.08
C ARG A 34 2.06 19.15 10.16
N PHE A 35 1.20 19.91 9.50
CA PHE A 35 -0.22 19.64 9.33
C PHE A 35 -0.58 19.64 7.84
N GLY A 36 -1.75 19.10 7.50
CA GLY A 36 -2.27 19.08 6.14
C GLY A 36 -1.63 18.04 5.22
N TRP A 37 -2.23 17.91 4.05
CA TRP A 37 -1.82 16.97 3.01
C TRP A 37 -0.69 17.51 2.13
N THR A 38 0.24 16.64 1.72
CA THR A 38 1.32 16.95 0.78
C THR A 38 1.22 16.10 -0.49
N TRP A 39 1.17 16.76 -1.64
CA TRP A 39 1.27 16.11 -2.96
C TRP A 39 2.71 15.92 -3.39
N ARG A 40 2.98 14.94 -4.27
CA ARG A 40 4.30 14.83 -4.91
C ARG A 40 4.58 16.02 -5.80
N LYS A 41 5.82 16.48 -5.79
CA LYS A 41 6.31 17.51 -6.72
C LYS A 41 6.74 16.85 -8.02
N GLN A 42 5.95 17.05 -9.06
CA GLN A 42 6.22 16.48 -10.39
C GLN A 42 7.52 17.07 -10.98
N GLN A 43 8.24 16.25 -11.74
CA GLN A 43 9.47 16.62 -12.44
C GLN A 43 9.47 16.09 -13.88
N PRO A 44 8.65 16.67 -14.78
CA PRO A 44 8.68 16.28 -16.19
C PRO A 44 10.04 16.59 -16.83
N GLY A 45 10.55 15.65 -17.63
CA GLY A 45 11.87 15.73 -18.26
C GLY A 45 13.04 15.35 -17.34
N GLN A 46 12.78 14.71 -16.20
CA GLN A 46 13.81 14.27 -15.26
C GLN A 46 14.76 13.28 -15.94
N ARG A 47 16.08 13.51 -15.80
CA ARG A 47 17.12 12.61 -16.30
C ARG A 47 17.70 11.77 -15.17
N LEU A 48 17.58 10.45 -15.27
CA LEU A 48 18.18 9.50 -14.33
C LEU A 48 18.88 8.40 -15.11
N GLY A 49 20.17 8.19 -14.81
CA GLY A 49 20.99 7.24 -15.54
C GLY A 49 20.98 7.53 -17.04
N PRO A 50 20.71 6.53 -17.90
CA PRO A 50 20.68 6.73 -19.35
C PRO A 50 19.33 7.24 -19.89
N PHE A 51 18.33 7.48 -19.04
CA PHE A 51 16.94 7.74 -19.47
C PHE A 51 16.44 9.15 -19.12
N THR A 52 15.40 9.59 -19.83
CA THR A 52 14.62 10.80 -19.53
C THR A 52 13.17 10.38 -19.31
N TYR A 53 12.55 10.90 -18.25
CA TYR A 53 11.20 10.55 -17.81
C TYR A 53 10.25 11.74 -17.90
N SER A 54 8.98 11.53 -18.24
CA SER A 54 7.97 12.59 -18.40
C SER A 54 6.92 12.65 -17.29
N GLU A 55 6.58 11.52 -16.67
CA GLU A 55 5.52 11.36 -15.65
C GLU A 55 6.11 10.89 -14.31
N THR A 56 7.16 11.59 -13.86
CA THR A 56 7.88 11.33 -12.60
C THR A 56 7.82 12.49 -11.63
N SER A 57 8.30 12.27 -10.40
CA SER A 57 8.40 13.26 -9.32
C SER A 57 9.82 13.37 -8.75
N GLU A 58 10.02 14.28 -7.80
CA GLU A 58 11.27 14.41 -7.05
C GLU A 58 11.77 13.05 -6.52
N PRO A 59 13.06 12.73 -6.71
CA PRO A 59 13.62 11.48 -6.26
C PRO A 59 13.73 11.46 -4.73
N LEU A 60 13.73 10.26 -4.15
CA LEU A 60 14.02 10.09 -2.73
C LEU A 60 15.51 10.30 -2.46
N LYS A 61 15.84 10.81 -1.28
CA LYS A 61 17.22 10.93 -0.77
C LYS A 61 17.80 9.56 -0.43
N ARG A 62 16.96 8.67 0.10
CA ARG A 62 17.30 7.28 0.45
C ARG A 62 16.15 6.38 0.06
N SER A 63 16.45 5.34 -0.70
CA SER A 63 15.48 4.36 -1.14
C SER A 63 16.15 3.04 -1.53
N ILE A 64 15.33 2.01 -1.74
CA ILE A 64 15.74 0.75 -2.36
C ILE A 64 15.16 0.72 -3.78
N PRO A 65 16.02 0.72 -4.82
CA PRO A 65 15.56 0.62 -6.20
C PRO A 65 14.99 -0.77 -6.50
N LEU A 66 14.22 -0.89 -7.57
CA LEU A 66 13.77 -2.19 -8.05
C LEU A 66 14.96 -3.12 -8.33
N PRO A 67 14.85 -4.45 -8.13
CA PRO A 67 15.98 -5.38 -8.29
C PRO A 67 16.67 -5.31 -9.67
N ALA A 68 15.93 -5.03 -10.73
CA ALA A 68 16.45 -4.89 -12.09
C ALA A 68 17.21 -3.57 -12.34
N ALA A 69 17.12 -2.58 -11.43
CA ALA A 69 17.82 -1.31 -11.56
C ALA A 69 19.34 -1.45 -11.57
N LYS A 70 19.89 -2.57 -11.08
CA LYS A 70 21.33 -2.89 -11.18
C LYS A 70 21.87 -2.86 -12.61
N TYR A 71 21.02 -3.10 -13.61
CA TYR A 71 21.38 -3.01 -15.03
C TYR A 71 21.36 -1.57 -15.57
N PHE A 72 20.85 -0.63 -14.78
CA PHE A 72 20.60 0.76 -15.15
C PHE A 72 21.17 1.73 -14.11
N GLN A 73 22.38 1.43 -13.59
CA GLN A 73 23.09 2.28 -12.62
C GLN A 73 22.36 2.47 -11.28
N ASN A 74 21.51 1.51 -10.88
CA ASN A 74 20.72 1.53 -9.64
C ASN A 74 19.82 2.77 -9.48
N ILE A 75 19.30 3.32 -10.58
CA ILE A 75 18.32 4.43 -10.52
C ILE A 75 17.00 4.00 -9.86
N ASP A 76 16.32 4.94 -9.21
CA ASP A 76 15.01 4.74 -8.55
C ASP A 76 14.01 5.86 -8.88
N PRO A 77 13.58 6.00 -10.16
CA PRO A 77 12.56 6.96 -10.55
C PRO A 77 11.27 6.78 -9.72
N GLN A 78 10.68 7.89 -9.30
CA GLN A 78 9.44 7.92 -8.52
C GLN A 78 8.28 8.37 -9.41
N PRO A 79 7.13 7.67 -9.45
CA PRO A 79 5.99 8.11 -10.25
C PRO A 79 5.42 9.45 -9.75
N ASP A 80 4.65 10.11 -10.60
CA ASP A 80 4.05 11.43 -10.42
C ASP A 80 2.93 11.49 -9.36
N CYS A 81 2.29 10.37 -9.02
CA CYS A 81 1.22 10.30 -8.03
C CYS A 81 1.69 9.82 -6.65
N VAL A 82 0.93 10.19 -5.60
CA VAL A 82 1.16 9.70 -4.23
C VAL A 82 0.86 8.20 -4.18
N ILE A 83 1.71 7.41 -3.52
CA ILE A 83 1.56 5.95 -3.41
C ILE A 83 1.17 5.57 -1.98
N THR A 84 0.01 4.93 -1.85
CA THR A 84 -0.49 4.46 -0.54
C THR A 84 -0.10 3.01 -0.29
N THR A 85 0.27 2.69 0.94
CA THR A 85 0.20 1.32 1.47
C THR A 85 -0.64 1.27 2.75
N GLU A 86 -1.34 0.17 2.97
CA GLU A 86 -2.21 -0.07 4.12
C GLU A 86 -1.47 -0.93 5.15
N ILE A 87 -1.24 -0.39 6.36
CA ILE A 87 -0.47 -1.05 7.42
C ILE A 87 -1.25 -0.93 8.73
N ALA A 88 -1.82 -2.04 9.21
CA ALA A 88 -2.60 -2.09 10.43
C ALA A 88 -2.73 -3.53 10.96
N SER A 89 -1.69 -4.06 11.60
CA SER A 89 -1.62 -5.46 12.05
C SER A 89 -2.35 -5.75 13.37
N GLY A 90 -2.90 -4.74 14.04
CA GLY A 90 -3.36 -4.83 15.43
C GLY A 90 -2.32 -4.39 16.46
N ARG A 91 -1.03 -4.33 16.08
CA ARG A 91 0.09 -3.87 16.93
C ARG A 91 0.84 -2.73 16.26
N PHE A 92 0.51 -1.50 16.64
CA PHE A 92 1.05 -0.31 15.97
C PHE A 92 2.57 -0.22 16.13
N GLU A 93 3.13 -0.72 17.23
CA GLU A 93 4.55 -0.72 17.54
C GLU A 93 5.39 -1.56 16.55
N ASP A 94 4.82 -2.64 16.03
CA ASP A 94 5.42 -3.46 14.99
C ASP A 94 5.22 -2.83 13.60
N ASP A 95 4.06 -2.22 13.38
CA ASP A 95 3.74 -1.52 12.16
C ASP A 95 4.66 -0.33 11.88
N LEU A 96 5.18 0.35 12.90
CA LEU A 96 6.17 1.44 12.73
C LEU A 96 7.40 0.97 11.92
N ARG A 97 7.85 -0.28 12.16
CA ARG A 97 8.98 -0.87 11.44
C ARG A 97 8.64 -1.09 9.96
N ARG A 98 7.43 -1.57 9.71
CA ARG A 98 6.91 -1.80 8.35
C ARG A 98 6.70 -0.50 7.58
N MET A 99 6.26 0.57 8.26
CA MET A 99 6.13 1.91 7.66
C MET A 99 7.48 2.42 7.14
N ARG A 100 8.57 2.21 7.90
CA ARG A 100 9.93 2.55 7.44
C ARG A 100 10.31 1.73 6.21
N MET A 101 10.05 0.42 6.19
CA MET A 101 10.29 -0.43 5.02
C MET A 101 9.55 0.09 3.79
N ALA A 102 8.23 0.32 3.89
CA ALA A 102 7.42 0.79 2.78
C ALA A 102 7.87 2.17 2.25
N ALA A 103 8.26 3.09 3.15
CA ALA A 103 8.76 4.41 2.77
C ALA A 103 10.03 4.34 1.91
N TRP A 104 10.98 3.48 2.28
CA TRP A 104 12.20 3.25 1.49
C TRP A 104 11.92 2.68 0.10
N HIS A 105 10.81 1.97 -0.10
CA HIS A 105 10.42 1.45 -1.41
C HIS A 105 9.58 2.45 -2.24
N GLY A 106 9.15 3.57 -1.63
CA GLY A 106 8.50 4.67 -2.34
C GLY A 106 7.12 5.04 -1.84
N ALA A 107 6.58 4.40 -0.79
CA ALA A 107 5.30 4.83 -0.21
C ALA A 107 5.43 6.17 0.50
N ASP A 108 4.57 7.12 0.18
CA ASP A 108 4.49 8.46 0.79
C ASP A 108 3.09 8.78 1.30
N HIS A 109 2.26 7.74 1.41
CA HIS A 109 0.98 7.75 2.10
C HIS A 109 0.81 6.44 2.87
N ILE A 110 0.68 6.54 4.18
CA ILE A 110 0.53 5.41 5.10
C ILE A 110 -0.87 5.45 5.66
N MET A 111 -1.66 4.43 5.32
CA MET A 111 -3.05 4.30 5.73
C MET A 111 -3.17 3.25 6.82
N VAL A 112 -3.74 3.64 7.96
CA VAL A 112 -3.93 2.78 9.12
C VAL A 112 -5.42 2.49 9.29
N ILE A 113 -5.79 1.25 8.93
CA ILE A 113 -7.12 0.68 9.18
C ILE A 113 -7.33 0.58 10.69
N ARG A 114 -8.56 0.87 11.10
CA ARG A 114 -8.96 0.84 12.50
C ARG A 114 -9.28 -0.58 12.96
N THR A 115 -9.15 -0.83 14.26
CA THR A 115 -9.65 -2.07 14.85
C THR A 115 -11.13 -2.28 14.51
N THR A 116 -11.50 -3.54 14.31
CA THR A 116 -12.82 -3.92 13.81
C THR A 116 -13.92 -3.34 14.71
N GLY A 117 -14.88 -2.65 14.10
CA GLY A 117 -16.03 -2.11 14.82
C GLY A 117 -15.80 -0.79 15.55
N GLN A 118 -14.62 -0.16 15.45
CA GLN A 118 -14.36 1.15 16.10
C GLN A 118 -15.37 2.24 15.72
N SER A 119 -16.03 2.12 14.55
CA SER A 119 -17.14 3.01 14.15
C SER A 119 -18.36 3.00 15.09
N HIS A 120 -18.50 2.00 15.94
CA HIS A 120 -19.61 1.85 16.92
C HIS A 120 -19.25 2.35 18.32
N ILE A 121 -18.01 2.77 18.54
CA ILE A 121 -17.55 3.27 19.84
C ILE A 121 -17.92 4.76 19.91
N ASP A 122 -18.82 5.12 20.83
CA ASP A 122 -19.36 6.47 21.02
C ASP A 122 -18.45 7.31 21.92
N GLY A 123 -17.20 7.50 21.45
CA GLY A 123 -16.17 8.28 22.11
C GLY A 123 -14.77 7.93 21.62
N LEU A 124 -13.75 8.62 22.16
CA LEU A 124 -12.36 8.26 21.93
C LEU A 124 -11.96 7.05 22.77
N LEU A 125 -11.11 6.21 22.19
CA LEU A 125 -10.32 5.23 22.93
C LEU A 125 -9.01 5.88 23.38
N GLU A 126 -8.47 5.40 24.49
CA GLU A 126 -7.18 5.83 25.04
C GLU A 126 -6.26 4.64 25.26
N GLY A 127 -4.96 4.91 25.44
CA GLY A 127 -3.97 3.84 25.62
C GLY A 127 -3.59 3.13 24.33
N THR A 128 -3.07 1.92 24.48
CA THR A 128 -2.58 1.11 23.35
C THR A 128 -3.04 -0.35 23.40
N PRO A 129 -4.36 -0.62 23.51
CA PRO A 129 -4.86 -1.99 23.48
C PRO A 129 -4.51 -2.68 22.16
N GLU A 130 -4.44 -4.01 22.17
CA GLU A 130 -4.25 -4.79 20.95
C GLU A 130 -5.51 -4.73 20.07
N GLY A 131 -5.31 -4.54 18.77
CA GLY A 131 -6.39 -4.48 17.80
C GLY A 131 -6.66 -5.81 17.10
N VAL A 132 -7.86 -5.96 16.55
CA VAL A 132 -8.25 -7.11 15.72
C VAL A 132 -8.66 -6.61 14.34
N GLY A 133 -7.93 -7.06 13.31
CA GLY A 133 -8.14 -6.64 11.92
C GLY A 133 -7.79 -5.16 11.65
N GLY A 134 -7.13 -4.48 12.59
CA GLY A 134 -6.68 -3.10 12.46
C GLY A 134 -6.26 -2.51 13.80
N ILE A 135 -5.79 -1.26 13.81
CA ILE A 135 -5.23 -0.58 15.00
C ILE A 135 -6.32 0.16 15.78
N PRO A 136 -6.40 0.04 17.12
CA PRO A 136 -7.24 0.92 17.92
C PRO A 136 -6.68 2.34 17.87
N ILE A 137 -7.42 3.25 17.24
CA ILE A 137 -6.96 4.62 17.08
C ILE A 137 -7.16 5.40 18.38
N THR A 138 -6.05 5.82 18.98
CA THR A 138 -5.99 6.59 20.23
C THR A 138 -4.97 7.72 20.10
N ARG A 139 -4.97 8.70 21.03
CA ARG A 139 -3.98 9.78 21.01
C ARG A 139 -2.55 9.27 21.14
N LYS A 140 -2.29 8.36 22.08
CA LYS A 140 -0.96 7.78 22.29
C LYS A 140 -0.45 7.08 21.03
N GLN A 141 -1.29 6.25 20.41
CA GLN A 141 -0.95 5.55 19.17
C GLN A 141 -0.66 6.52 18.02
N LEU A 142 -1.52 7.52 17.80
CA LEU A 142 -1.34 8.52 16.73
C LEU A 142 -0.04 9.31 16.90
N ARG A 143 0.28 9.74 18.14
CA ARG A 143 1.53 10.46 18.42
C ARG A 143 2.74 9.59 18.15
N ALA A 144 2.74 8.34 18.56
CA ALA A 144 3.85 7.42 18.31
C ALA A 144 4.06 7.21 16.80
N THR A 145 2.98 6.95 16.06
CA THR A 145 3.04 6.79 14.61
C THR A 145 3.49 8.05 13.89
N ARG A 146 2.92 9.22 14.22
CA ARG A 146 3.31 10.49 13.60
C ARG A 146 4.76 10.86 13.92
N LYS A 147 5.21 10.64 15.16
CA LYS A 147 6.61 10.85 15.58
C LYS A 147 7.57 9.94 14.82
N ALA A 148 7.22 8.66 14.63
CA ALA A 148 8.02 7.75 13.82
C ALA A 148 8.05 8.19 12.34
N LEU A 149 6.91 8.57 11.76
CA LEU A 149 6.83 9.03 10.39
C LEU A 149 7.61 10.32 10.16
N ASP A 150 7.65 11.24 11.13
CA ASP A 150 8.49 12.45 11.09
C ASP A 150 9.99 12.10 10.99
N LEU A 151 10.43 11.04 11.67
CA LEU A 151 11.80 10.54 11.58
C LEU A 151 12.09 9.83 10.24
N ILE A 152 11.12 9.06 9.74
CA ILE A 152 11.24 8.29 8.50
C ILE A 152 11.21 9.23 7.28
N GLU A 153 10.37 10.26 7.29
CA GLU A 153 10.28 11.22 6.18
C GLU A 153 11.55 12.07 6.03
N ASP A 154 12.22 12.41 7.15
CA ASP A 154 13.57 13.02 7.14
C ASP A 154 14.61 12.08 6.52
N GLU A 155 14.50 10.78 6.79
CA GLU A 155 15.43 9.76 6.29
C GLU A 155 15.31 9.58 4.77
N VAL A 156 14.10 9.39 4.26
CA VAL A 156 13.86 9.21 2.82
C VAL A 156 13.86 10.55 2.07
N GLY A 157 13.74 11.68 2.78
CA GLY A 157 13.83 13.03 2.23
C GLY A 157 12.55 13.52 1.54
N ARG A 158 11.39 12.93 1.86
CA ARG A 158 10.08 13.32 1.30
C ARG A 158 8.99 13.17 2.37
N PRO A 159 8.10 14.16 2.56
CA PRO A 159 6.98 14.08 3.51
C PRO A 159 6.11 12.84 3.30
N ILE A 160 5.71 12.17 4.38
CA ILE A 160 4.85 10.98 4.34
C ILE A 160 3.48 11.27 4.94
N ASN A 161 2.42 11.23 4.14
CA ASN A 161 1.06 11.48 4.62
C ASN A 161 0.59 10.34 5.53
N PHE A 162 0.22 10.67 6.77
CA PHE A 162 -0.42 9.75 7.72
C PHE A 162 -1.94 9.84 7.57
N HIS A 163 -2.61 8.70 7.44
CA HIS A 163 -4.03 8.63 7.15
C HIS A 163 -4.75 7.57 7.97
N SER A 164 -5.96 7.87 8.42
CA SER A 164 -6.87 6.88 9.04
C SER A 164 -8.35 7.23 8.76
N TYR A 165 -9.28 6.91 9.66
CA TYR A 165 -10.72 6.93 9.39
C TYR A 165 -11.50 7.69 10.46
N VAL A 166 -12.29 8.68 10.01
CA VAL A 166 -13.18 9.52 10.85
C VAL A 166 -14.62 8.96 10.86
N SER A 167 -14.91 7.91 10.10
CA SER A 167 -16.23 7.28 10.04
C SER A 167 -16.73 6.75 11.40
N GLY A 168 -18.04 6.68 11.62
CA GLY A 168 -18.67 6.16 12.84
C GLY A 168 -19.40 7.21 13.65
N VAL A 169 -19.82 6.83 14.86
CA VAL A 169 -20.58 7.70 15.76
C VAL A 169 -19.73 8.77 16.45
N ALA A 170 -18.42 8.54 16.65
CA ALA A 170 -17.51 9.52 17.25
C ALA A 170 -16.73 10.34 16.20
N GLY A 171 -17.36 10.65 15.06
CA GLY A 171 -16.70 11.34 13.95
C GLY A 171 -16.12 12.70 14.32
N PRO A 172 -16.86 13.60 14.99
CA PRO A 172 -16.35 14.90 15.42
C PRO A 172 -15.16 14.77 16.38
N GLU A 173 -15.22 13.86 17.35
CA GLU A 173 -14.17 13.61 18.33
C GLU A 173 -12.89 13.12 17.67
N ILE A 174 -12.99 12.15 16.75
CA ILE A 174 -11.84 11.65 15.99
C ILE A 174 -11.27 12.76 15.09
N ALA A 175 -12.11 13.61 14.50
CA ALA A 175 -11.64 14.74 13.69
C ALA A 175 -10.86 15.78 14.53
N VAL A 176 -11.32 16.08 15.76
CA VAL A 176 -10.57 16.92 16.72
C VAL A 176 -9.22 16.27 17.01
N LEU A 177 -9.22 14.99 17.38
CA LEU A 177 -8.00 14.23 17.67
C LEU A 177 -7.02 14.25 16.49
N PHE A 178 -7.49 14.04 15.26
CA PHE A 178 -6.66 14.02 14.06
C PHE A 178 -6.07 15.38 13.72
N ALA A 179 -6.87 16.44 13.84
CA ALA A 179 -6.43 17.81 13.66
C ALA A 179 -5.35 18.21 14.68
N GLU A 180 -5.53 17.83 15.95
CA GLU A 180 -4.56 18.07 17.00
C GLU A 180 -3.28 17.26 16.81
N GLU A 181 -3.35 16.02 16.35
CA GLU A 181 -2.19 15.13 16.24
C GLU A 181 -1.55 15.07 14.85
N GLY A 182 -1.93 15.99 13.95
CA GLY A 182 -1.24 16.18 12.67
C GLY A 182 -1.45 15.03 11.68
N VAL A 183 -2.60 14.36 11.74
CA VAL A 183 -3.01 13.40 10.70
C VAL A 183 -3.25 14.17 9.39
N ASN A 184 -2.75 13.67 8.28
CA ASN A 184 -2.66 14.41 7.01
C ASN A 184 -3.85 14.17 6.09
N GLY A 185 -4.53 13.04 6.24
CA GLY A 185 -5.73 12.69 5.49
C GLY A 185 -6.63 11.76 6.28
N ALA A 186 -7.91 11.70 5.94
CA ALA A 186 -8.82 10.74 6.54
C ALA A 186 -9.95 10.30 5.61
N HIS A 187 -10.44 9.08 5.84
CA HIS A 187 -11.72 8.66 5.28
C HIS A 187 -12.87 9.31 6.04
N GLN A 188 -13.75 9.99 5.33
CA GLN A 188 -14.97 10.56 5.91
C GLN A 188 -16.07 10.64 4.84
N ASP A 189 -17.11 9.84 5.05
CA ASP A 189 -18.31 9.83 4.22
C ASP A 189 -19.53 9.52 5.10
N PRO A 190 -20.51 10.43 5.25
CA PRO A 190 -21.71 10.17 6.03
C PRO A 190 -22.54 9.01 5.48
N GLN A 191 -22.43 8.72 4.18
CA GLN A 191 -23.14 7.61 3.54
C GLN A 191 -22.60 6.27 4.00
N TYR A 192 -21.28 6.17 4.25
CA TYR A 192 -20.67 4.94 4.78
C TYR A 192 -21.30 4.52 6.11
N ASN A 193 -21.45 5.49 7.02
CA ASN A 193 -22.03 5.27 8.34
C ASN A 193 -23.45 4.70 8.25
N VAL A 194 -24.26 5.22 7.32
CA VAL A 194 -25.67 4.84 7.12
C VAL A 194 -25.77 3.49 6.43
N LEU A 195 -25.15 3.37 5.24
CA LEU A 195 -25.34 2.22 4.36
C LEU A 195 -24.67 0.96 4.91
N TYR A 196 -23.46 1.06 5.44
CA TYR A 196 -22.65 -0.12 5.81
C TYR A 196 -22.50 -0.34 7.31
N ARG A 197 -22.82 0.66 8.14
CA ARG A 197 -22.73 0.58 9.61
C ARG A 197 -24.05 0.82 10.35
N ASN A 198 -25.15 1.05 9.63
CA ASN A 198 -26.48 1.25 10.23
C ASN A 198 -26.50 2.35 11.32
N VAL A 199 -25.66 3.38 11.19
CA VAL A 199 -25.74 4.58 12.03
C VAL A 199 -26.94 5.39 11.56
N ASN A 200 -27.66 6.00 12.50
CA ASN A 200 -28.80 6.86 12.17
C ASN A 200 -28.39 7.95 11.16
N MET A 201 -29.20 8.14 10.12
CA MET A 201 -28.86 9.04 9.01
C MET A 201 -28.86 10.52 9.38
N GLN A 202 -29.66 10.95 10.36
CA GLN A 202 -29.63 12.32 10.84
C GLN A 202 -28.36 12.57 11.65
N ARG A 203 -28.04 11.67 12.60
CA ARG A 203 -26.79 11.67 13.36
C ARG A 203 -25.57 11.73 12.45
N SER A 204 -25.51 10.83 11.46
CA SER A 204 -24.38 10.72 10.55
C SER A 204 -24.07 12.02 9.79
N PHE A 205 -25.09 12.66 9.21
CA PHE A 205 -24.89 13.88 8.44
C PHE A 205 -24.60 15.09 9.34
N VAL A 206 -25.25 15.22 10.50
CA VAL A 206 -24.95 16.30 11.47
C VAL A 206 -23.49 16.23 11.94
N ASP A 207 -23.02 15.04 12.31
CA ASP A 207 -21.65 14.81 12.75
C ASP A 207 -20.64 15.04 11.63
N ALA A 208 -20.95 14.57 10.43
CA ALA A 208 -20.10 14.76 9.26
C ALA A 208 -19.87 16.25 8.97
N ALA A 209 -20.85 17.10 9.20
CA ALA A 209 -20.70 18.53 9.00
C ALA A 209 -19.62 19.13 9.92
N VAL A 210 -19.60 18.73 11.19
CA VAL A 210 -18.58 19.17 12.15
C VAL A 210 -17.22 18.56 11.82
N ALA A 211 -17.17 17.24 11.57
CA ALA A 211 -15.94 16.54 11.27
C ALA A 211 -15.25 17.09 10.01
N LYS A 212 -15.98 17.27 8.91
CA LYS A 212 -15.46 17.84 7.66
C LYS A 212 -15.05 19.30 7.84
N LYS A 213 -15.75 20.10 8.68
CA LYS A 213 -15.34 21.49 8.96
C LYS A 213 -13.98 21.55 9.64
N ILE A 214 -13.72 20.63 10.58
CA ILE A 214 -12.42 20.49 11.24
C ILE A 214 -11.37 20.00 10.23
N MET A 215 -11.65 18.95 9.45
CA MET A 215 -10.73 18.44 8.43
C MET A 215 -10.33 19.52 7.41
N ALA A 216 -11.30 20.35 6.97
CA ALA A 216 -11.08 21.48 6.08
C ALA A 216 -10.08 22.48 6.66
N ALA A 217 -10.29 22.87 7.92
CA ALA A 217 -9.48 23.86 8.61
C ALA A 217 -8.00 23.46 8.76
N PHE A 218 -7.73 22.16 8.78
CA PHE A 218 -6.38 21.59 8.91
C PHE A 218 -5.82 21.07 7.59
N GLY A 219 -6.49 21.34 6.46
CA GLY A 219 -6.00 20.99 5.11
C GLY A 219 -5.83 19.49 4.90
N MET A 220 -6.63 18.66 5.56
CA MET A 220 -6.58 17.20 5.44
C MET A 220 -7.17 16.76 4.10
N LEU A 221 -6.56 15.77 3.45
CA LEU A 221 -7.20 15.11 2.30
C LEU A 221 -8.34 14.21 2.79
N GLN A 222 -9.55 14.46 2.31
CA GLN A 222 -10.66 13.54 2.47
C GLN A 222 -10.64 12.45 1.40
N ILE A 223 -10.81 11.20 1.81
CA ILE A 223 -11.19 10.10 0.91
C ILE A 223 -12.62 9.66 1.24
N ASP A 224 -13.45 9.46 0.22
CA ASP A 224 -14.85 9.02 0.39
C ASP A 224 -15.04 7.50 0.54
N GLY A 225 -16.29 7.07 0.76
CA GLY A 225 -16.65 5.70 1.08
C GLY A 225 -17.09 4.83 -0.09
N ALA A 226 -17.06 5.32 -1.33
CA ALA A 226 -17.74 4.67 -2.46
C ALA A 226 -17.22 3.25 -2.78
N HIS A 227 -15.95 2.95 -2.49
CA HIS A 227 -15.36 1.61 -2.64
C HIS A 227 -16.12 0.51 -1.88
N ASN A 228 -16.88 0.86 -0.83
CA ASN A 228 -17.73 -0.10 -0.13
C ASN A 228 -18.87 -0.63 -1.02
N ALA A 229 -19.39 0.18 -1.96
CA ALA A 229 -20.39 -0.28 -2.92
C ALA A 229 -19.83 -1.34 -3.88
N ASN A 230 -18.57 -1.21 -4.31
CA ASN A 230 -17.90 -2.30 -5.06
C ASN A 230 -17.85 -3.59 -4.25
N ALA A 231 -17.52 -3.50 -2.95
CA ALA A 231 -17.38 -4.66 -2.07
C ALA A 231 -18.73 -5.36 -1.81
N THR A 232 -19.82 -4.59 -1.65
CA THR A 232 -21.16 -5.14 -1.36
C THR A 232 -21.95 -5.53 -2.60
N ALA A 233 -21.57 -5.07 -3.79
CA ALA A 233 -22.25 -5.42 -5.02
C ALA A 233 -22.19 -6.93 -5.29
N ARG A 234 -23.31 -7.48 -5.76
CA ARG A 234 -23.38 -8.86 -6.28
C ARG A 234 -22.55 -9.00 -7.54
N GLU A 235 -22.71 -8.04 -8.45
CA GLU A 235 -22.01 -7.94 -9.73
C GLU A 235 -21.47 -6.51 -9.84
N ALA A 236 -20.19 -6.29 -9.50
CA ALA A 236 -19.65 -4.93 -9.36
C ALA A 236 -19.68 -4.13 -10.68
N TRP A 237 -19.78 -4.77 -11.85
CA TRP A 237 -19.95 -4.05 -13.11
C TRP A 237 -21.32 -3.35 -13.27
N LYS A 238 -22.32 -3.68 -12.43
CA LYS A 238 -23.65 -3.05 -12.45
C LYS A 238 -23.76 -1.85 -11.50
N VAL A 239 -22.86 -1.72 -10.53
CA VAL A 239 -22.95 -0.72 -9.45
C VAL A 239 -22.44 0.68 -9.86
N MET A 240 -21.94 0.83 -11.08
CA MET A 240 -21.32 2.07 -11.57
C MET A 240 -22.20 3.33 -11.45
N PRO A 241 -23.52 3.30 -11.76
CA PRO A 241 -24.37 4.46 -11.53
C PRO A 241 -24.47 4.85 -10.05
N GLU A 242 -24.60 3.87 -9.14
CA GLU A 242 -24.62 4.13 -7.70
C GLU A 242 -23.29 4.71 -7.21
N LEU A 243 -22.15 4.22 -7.71
CA LEU A 243 -20.83 4.79 -7.41
C LEU A 243 -20.76 6.27 -7.75
N LEU A 244 -21.20 6.65 -8.96
CA LEU A 244 -21.20 8.06 -9.40
C LEU A 244 -22.09 8.93 -8.50
N VAL A 245 -23.24 8.40 -8.05
CA VAL A 245 -24.16 9.09 -7.13
C VAL A 245 -23.55 9.26 -5.74
N GLN A 246 -22.98 8.20 -5.16
CA GLN A 246 -22.35 8.29 -3.84
C GLN A 246 -21.18 9.28 -3.86
N HIS A 247 -20.34 9.25 -4.90
CA HIS A 247 -19.29 10.25 -5.12
C HIS A 247 -19.88 11.66 -5.20
N ALA A 248 -20.94 11.87 -5.99
CA ALA A 248 -21.56 13.19 -6.17
C ALA A 248 -22.08 13.77 -4.85
N ILE A 249 -22.81 12.98 -4.07
CA ILE A 249 -23.42 13.42 -2.81
C ILE A 249 -22.34 13.83 -1.82
N ASN A 250 -21.35 12.97 -1.57
CA ASN A 250 -20.31 13.29 -0.59
C ASN A 250 -19.43 14.47 -1.05
N THR A 251 -19.12 14.54 -2.35
CA THR A 251 -18.33 15.63 -2.93
C THR A 251 -19.03 16.97 -2.76
N ALA A 252 -20.28 17.08 -3.22
CA ALA A 252 -21.07 18.30 -3.08
C ALA A 252 -21.25 18.70 -1.61
N TYR A 253 -21.52 17.72 -0.74
CA TYR A 253 -21.68 17.96 0.69
C TYR A 253 -20.38 18.51 1.33
N SER A 254 -19.23 17.95 0.96
CA SER A 254 -17.92 18.37 1.47
C SER A 254 -17.55 19.79 1.00
N GLU A 255 -17.80 20.09 -0.28
CA GLU A 255 -17.61 21.42 -0.84
C GLU A 255 -18.50 22.46 -0.13
N MET A 256 -19.78 22.14 0.08
CA MET A 256 -20.73 23.04 0.79
C MET A 256 -20.30 23.36 2.24
N ILE A 257 -19.57 22.46 2.90
CA ILE A 257 -19.04 22.68 4.26
C ILE A 257 -17.80 23.60 4.23
N GLY A 258 -17.15 23.72 3.06
CA GLY A 258 -15.98 24.54 2.82
C GLY A 258 -14.67 23.75 2.73
N MET A 259 -14.71 22.47 2.34
CA MET A 259 -13.49 21.75 1.95
C MET A 259 -13.07 22.17 0.54
N ASP A 260 -11.78 22.44 0.36
CA ASP A 260 -11.23 22.75 -0.97
C ASP A 260 -11.33 21.55 -1.90
N LYS A 261 -11.61 21.80 -3.19
CA LYS A 261 -11.78 20.76 -4.21
C LYS A 261 -10.55 19.86 -4.36
N ASP A 262 -9.34 20.42 -4.18
CA ASP A 262 -8.08 19.67 -4.19
C ASP A 262 -7.83 18.85 -2.90
N LYS A 263 -8.75 18.92 -1.93
CA LYS A 263 -8.75 18.13 -0.68
C LYS A 263 -9.93 17.16 -0.60
N ILE A 264 -10.70 17.02 -1.68
CA ILE A 264 -11.78 16.03 -1.80
C ILE A 264 -11.35 14.99 -2.84
N ALA A 265 -11.10 13.75 -2.38
CA ALA A 265 -10.69 12.64 -3.24
C ALA A 265 -11.75 11.55 -3.34
N LEU A 266 -12.09 11.19 -4.58
CA LEU A 266 -13.01 10.11 -4.91
C LEU A 266 -12.28 8.77 -4.81
N SER A 267 -12.74 7.85 -3.97
CA SER A 267 -12.16 6.51 -3.84
C SER A 267 -12.69 5.58 -4.93
N SER A 268 -12.03 5.54 -6.07
CA SER A 268 -12.45 4.75 -7.23
C SER A 268 -11.67 3.45 -7.37
N VAL A 269 -12.39 2.32 -7.39
CA VAL A 269 -11.86 0.98 -7.68
C VAL A 269 -12.37 0.54 -9.05
N PRO A 270 -11.50 0.10 -9.99
CA PRO A 270 -11.93 -0.59 -11.20
C PRO A 270 -12.85 -1.79 -10.86
N PRO A 271 -14.12 -1.79 -11.30
CA PRO A 271 -15.10 -2.73 -10.76
C PRO A 271 -14.83 -4.21 -11.05
N THR A 272 -14.09 -4.54 -12.10
CA THR A 272 -13.94 -5.93 -12.57
C THR A 272 -12.49 -6.41 -12.54
N ALA A 273 -12.31 -7.71 -12.79
CA ALA A 273 -11.01 -8.36 -12.94
C ALA A 273 -11.13 -9.50 -13.99
N PRO A 274 -10.02 -9.97 -14.58
CA PRO A 274 -9.99 -11.21 -15.34
C PRO A 274 -10.56 -12.39 -14.52
N PRO A 275 -11.25 -13.37 -15.14
CA PRO A 275 -11.43 -13.59 -16.58
C PRO A 275 -12.51 -12.70 -17.24
N GLY A 276 -13.13 -11.77 -16.50
CA GLY A 276 -13.94 -10.72 -17.11
C GLY A 276 -13.10 -9.82 -18.03
N PRO A 277 -13.69 -9.22 -19.08
CA PRO A 277 -12.99 -8.31 -19.98
C PRO A 277 -12.76 -6.94 -19.32
N ALA A 278 -11.89 -6.91 -18.30
CA ALA A 278 -11.88 -5.87 -17.28
C ALA A 278 -11.72 -4.45 -17.83
N LEU A 279 -10.71 -4.22 -18.67
CA LEU A 279 -10.48 -2.91 -19.29
C LEU A 279 -11.68 -2.43 -20.13
N SER A 280 -12.43 -3.33 -20.78
CA SER A 280 -13.58 -2.96 -21.61
C SER A 280 -14.77 -2.44 -20.79
N TYR A 281 -14.90 -2.86 -19.53
CA TYR A 281 -15.94 -2.38 -18.61
C TYR A 281 -15.46 -1.22 -17.76
N ASP A 282 -14.24 -1.31 -17.25
CA ASP A 282 -13.73 -0.39 -16.24
C ASP A 282 -13.25 0.92 -16.86
N LEU A 283 -12.69 0.90 -18.07
CA LEU A 283 -12.15 2.10 -18.71
C LEU A 283 -13.24 3.14 -19.04
N PRO A 284 -14.41 2.79 -19.63
CA PRO A 284 -15.51 3.75 -19.79
C PRO A 284 -15.98 4.37 -18.48
N TYR A 285 -16.07 3.58 -17.40
CA TYR A 285 -16.42 4.10 -16.07
C TYR A 285 -15.34 5.07 -15.55
N ALA A 286 -14.06 4.69 -15.64
CA ALA A 286 -12.95 5.52 -15.21
C ALA A 286 -12.88 6.87 -15.95
N VAL A 287 -13.15 6.86 -17.26
CA VAL A 287 -13.26 8.08 -18.08
C VAL A 287 -14.48 8.90 -17.67
N CYS A 288 -15.64 8.27 -17.51
CA CYS A 288 -16.89 8.94 -17.10
C CYS A 288 -16.71 9.65 -15.75
N LEU A 289 -16.14 8.96 -14.75
CA LEU A 289 -15.85 9.52 -13.43
C LEU A 289 -14.96 10.76 -13.55
N ARG A 290 -13.85 10.68 -14.26
CA ARG A 290 -12.90 11.81 -14.38
C ARG A 290 -13.44 12.96 -15.21
N TRP A 291 -14.34 12.67 -16.15
CA TRP A 291 -15.06 13.70 -16.90
C TRP A 291 -16.06 14.46 -16.01
N LEU A 292 -16.87 13.73 -15.22
CA LEU A 292 -17.88 14.35 -14.35
C LEU A 292 -17.26 15.07 -13.14
N PHE A 293 -16.12 14.61 -12.65
CA PHE A 293 -15.47 15.09 -11.42
C PHE A 293 -14.09 15.72 -11.68
N SER A 294 -13.90 16.38 -12.83
CA SER A 294 -12.61 16.94 -13.27
C SER A 294 -11.97 17.94 -12.31
N ASP A 295 -12.79 18.56 -11.46
CA ASP A 295 -12.39 19.56 -10.47
C ASP A 295 -11.79 18.94 -9.19
N TYR A 296 -11.97 17.64 -9.00
CA TYR A 296 -11.67 16.92 -7.77
C TYR A 296 -10.50 15.96 -7.93
N LYS A 297 -10.06 15.38 -6.82
CA LYS A 297 -8.97 14.42 -6.79
C LYS A 297 -9.49 13.00 -6.98
N VAL A 298 -8.70 12.17 -7.64
CA VAL A 298 -8.99 10.74 -7.76
C VAL A 298 -7.99 9.94 -6.96
N ARG A 299 -8.51 9.25 -5.94
CA ARG A 299 -7.81 8.16 -5.28
C ARG A 299 -8.17 6.87 -6.02
N ALA A 300 -7.27 6.43 -6.88
CA ALA A 300 -7.39 5.12 -7.50
C ALA A 300 -6.99 4.05 -6.46
N GLN A 301 -7.80 2.99 -6.36
CA GLN A 301 -7.54 1.84 -5.51
C GLN A 301 -7.58 0.56 -6.33
N GLN A 302 -6.79 -0.42 -5.92
CA GLN A 302 -6.71 -1.72 -6.57
C GLN A 302 -7.89 -2.62 -6.18
N ASN A 303 -8.18 -3.62 -7.02
CA ASN A 303 -9.28 -4.55 -6.80
C ASN A 303 -9.01 -5.45 -5.58
N THR A 304 -10.04 -5.59 -4.73
CA THR A 304 -10.10 -6.51 -3.58
C THR A 304 -11.31 -7.45 -3.63
N ARG A 305 -12.25 -7.19 -4.54
CA ARG A 305 -13.54 -7.91 -4.60
C ARG A 305 -13.44 -9.22 -5.36
N HIS A 306 -12.65 -9.21 -6.44
CA HIS A 306 -12.41 -10.31 -7.37
C HIS A 306 -10.94 -10.68 -7.33
N ILE A 307 -10.44 -10.94 -6.11
CA ILE A 307 -9.12 -11.51 -5.85
C ILE A 307 -9.29 -12.82 -5.08
N GLU A 308 -8.29 -13.67 -5.19
CA GLU A 308 -8.22 -14.97 -4.52
C GLU A 308 -6.84 -15.12 -3.84
N SER A 309 -6.56 -16.33 -3.37
CA SER A 309 -5.31 -16.64 -2.65
C SER A 309 -4.03 -16.70 -3.50
N ASP A 310 -4.05 -16.53 -4.83
CA ASP A 310 -2.83 -16.50 -5.69
C ASP A 310 -2.24 -15.08 -5.77
N PRO A 311 -1.09 -14.78 -5.12
CA PRO A 311 -0.50 -13.44 -5.17
C PRO A 311 -0.09 -13.02 -6.59
N ARG A 312 0.20 -13.97 -7.48
CA ARG A 312 0.52 -13.68 -8.87
C ARG A 312 -0.73 -13.21 -9.63
N GLU A 313 -1.89 -13.80 -9.36
CA GLU A 313 -3.16 -13.34 -9.95
C GLU A 313 -3.51 -11.93 -9.48
N ALA A 314 -3.45 -11.68 -8.17
CA ALA A 314 -3.67 -10.36 -7.59
C ALA A 314 -2.76 -9.31 -8.23
N THR A 315 -1.44 -9.57 -8.27
CA THR A 315 -0.44 -8.66 -8.86
C THR A 315 -0.73 -8.35 -10.34
N VAL A 316 -1.13 -9.35 -11.15
CA VAL A 316 -1.45 -9.13 -12.57
C VAL A 316 -2.70 -8.26 -12.73
N THR A 317 -3.75 -8.52 -11.95
CA THR A 317 -4.96 -7.68 -11.92
C THR A 317 -4.64 -6.25 -11.48
N HIS A 318 -3.76 -6.10 -10.49
CA HIS A 318 -3.31 -4.80 -9.99
C HIS A 318 -2.54 -4.00 -11.05
N VAL A 319 -1.75 -4.65 -11.91
CA VAL A 319 -1.12 -3.99 -13.07
C VAL A 319 -2.17 -3.49 -14.07
N LEU A 320 -3.25 -4.24 -14.30
CA LEU A 320 -4.37 -3.76 -15.13
C LEU A 320 -5.08 -2.56 -14.49
N ASN A 321 -5.25 -2.54 -13.16
CA ASN A 321 -5.78 -1.38 -12.46
C ASN A 321 -4.88 -0.15 -12.62
N LEU A 322 -3.55 -0.33 -12.53
CA LEU A 322 -2.57 0.73 -12.76
C LEU A 322 -2.59 1.22 -14.21
N MET A 323 -2.87 0.34 -15.18
CA MET A 323 -3.08 0.71 -16.58
C MET A 323 -4.33 1.61 -16.74
N VAL A 324 -5.43 1.34 -16.03
CA VAL A 324 -6.60 2.24 -16.02
C VAL A 324 -6.22 3.62 -15.48
N SER A 325 -5.46 3.68 -14.38
CA SER A 325 -4.95 4.95 -13.83
C SER A 325 -4.06 5.69 -14.82
N ARG A 326 -3.13 4.99 -15.49
CA ARG A 326 -2.22 5.61 -16.46
C ARG A 326 -2.91 5.97 -17.77
N LEU A 327 -3.97 5.30 -18.21
CA LEU A 327 -4.76 5.74 -19.37
C LEU A 327 -5.69 6.93 -19.07
N THR A 328 -5.95 7.21 -17.79
CA THR A 328 -6.87 8.28 -17.37
C THR A 328 -6.19 9.30 -16.45
N SER A 329 -6.25 9.14 -15.13
CA SER A 329 -5.47 9.90 -14.14
C SER A 329 -5.53 9.27 -12.75
N ALA A 330 -4.55 9.51 -11.88
CA ALA A 330 -4.68 9.22 -10.45
C ALA A 330 -3.83 10.23 -9.66
N ASP A 331 -4.42 10.96 -8.72
CA ASP A 331 -3.68 11.87 -7.84
C ASP A 331 -3.07 11.08 -6.66
N VAL A 332 -3.82 10.11 -6.16
CA VAL A 332 -3.35 9.09 -5.20
C VAL A 332 -3.58 7.72 -5.82
N GLN A 333 -2.53 6.91 -5.94
CA GLN A 333 -2.62 5.50 -6.29
C GLN A 333 -2.41 4.67 -5.04
N SER A 334 -3.50 4.10 -4.54
CA SER A 334 -3.42 3.16 -3.42
C SER A 334 -3.14 1.75 -3.91
N THR A 335 -2.41 1.00 -3.08
CA THR A 335 -2.05 -0.37 -3.36
C THR A 335 -2.74 -1.32 -2.39
N ILE A 336 -3.09 -2.50 -2.89
CA ILE A 336 -3.53 -3.64 -2.12
C ILE A 336 -2.39 -4.65 -2.08
N THR A 337 -2.17 -5.27 -0.93
CA THR A 337 -1.15 -6.30 -0.83
C THR A 337 -1.61 -7.55 -1.59
N PRO A 338 -0.75 -8.21 -2.36
CA PRO A 338 -1.18 -9.34 -3.19
C PRO A 338 -1.60 -10.57 -2.38
N ASP A 339 -1.43 -10.55 -1.05
CA ASP A 339 -1.87 -11.58 -0.11
C ASP A 339 -3.17 -11.24 0.63
N GLU A 340 -3.86 -10.14 0.32
CA GLU A 340 -5.09 -9.71 1.01
C GLU A 340 -6.20 -10.79 0.96
N GLY A 341 -6.35 -11.48 -0.17
CA GLY A 341 -7.30 -12.59 -0.33
C GLY A 341 -6.88 -13.90 0.35
N ARG A 342 -5.76 -13.89 1.10
CA ARG A 342 -5.10 -15.08 1.62
C ARG A 342 -4.84 -15.03 3.12
N ASN A 343 -4.30 -13.92 3.62
CA ASN A 343 -3.89 -13.74 5.01
C ASN A 343 -3.93 -12.25 5.38
N VAL A 344 -3.85 -11.92 6.67
CA VAL A 344 -3.59 -10.53 7.10
C VAL A 344 -2.30 -10.06 6.42
N PRO A 345 -2.25 -8.85 5.83
CA PRO A 345 -1.11 -8.41 5.03
C PRO A 345 0.23 -8.55 5.75
N TRP A 346 1.21 -9.15 5.09
CA TRP A 346 2.56 -9.33 5.64
C TRP A 346 3.56 -8.29 5.15
N HIS A 347 4.65 -8.09 5.91
CA HIS A 347 5.67 -7.07 5.68
C HIS A 347 6.13 -6.96 4.21
N TYR A 348 6.54 -8.09 3.64
CA TYR A 348 7.10 -8.13 2.30
C TYR A 348 6.04 -7.98 1.20
N ASN A 349 4.75 -8.22 1.49
CA ASN A 349 3.67 -8.02 0.53
C ASN A 349 3.21 -6.56 0.47
N ASN A 350 3.32 -5.80 1.57
CA ASN A 350 3.24 -4.33 1.51
C ASN A 350 4.33 -3.75 0.59
N VAL A 351 5.56 -4.24 0.73
CA VAL A 351 6.67 -3.83 -0.14
C VAL A 351 6.42 -4.24 -1.59
N ALA A 352 6.00 -5.48 -1.85
CA ALA A 352 5.69 -5.96 -3.19
C ALA A 352 4.60 -5.14 -3.88
N ALA A 353 3.59 -4.68 -3.14
CA ALA A 353 2.53 -3.82 -3.66
C ALA A 353 3.06 -2.44 -4.07
N VAL A 354 3.89 -1.82 -3.23
CA VAL A 354 4.56 -0.53 -3.53
C VAL A 354 5.50 -0.66 -4.72
N GLU A 355 6.27 -1.74 -4.79
CA GLU A 355 7.16 -2.03 -5.92
C GLU A 355 6.39 -2.27 -7.21
N THR A 356 5.27 -2.99 -7.17
CA THR A 356 4.40 -3.21 -8.33
C THR A 356 3.86 -1.89 -8.86
N ALA A 357 3.36 -1.02 -7.98
CA ALA A 357 2.89 0.31 -8.36
C ALA A 357 4.00 1.15 -8.98
N LYS A 358 5.17 1.22 -8.32
CA LYS A 358 6.35 1.93 -8.83
C LYS A 358 6.79 1.39 -10.19
N GLN A 359 6.97 0.07 -10.30
CA GLN A 359 7.45 -0.61 -11.50
C GLN A 359 6.51 -0.41 -12.69
N ALA A 360 5.21 -0.61 -12.50
CA ALA A 360 4.25 -0.48 -13.59
C ALA A 360 4.09 0.99 -14.02
N LEU A 361 3.96 1.92 -13.07
CA LEU A 361 3.76 3.34 -13.40
C LEU A 361 4.98 3.98 -14.06
N VAL A 362 6.20 3.62 -13.65
CA VAL A 362 7.45 4.04 -14.31
C VAL A 362 7.64 3.32 -15.64
N GLY A 363 7.29 2.03 -15.72
CA GLY A 363 7.35 1.27 -16.98
C GLY A 363 6.40 1.80 -18.05
N MET A 364 5.34 2.51 -17.65
CA MET A 364 4.39 3.19 -18.52
C MET A 364 4.62 4.72 -18.61
N ASP A 365 5.78 5.23 -18.21
CA ASP A 365 6.14 6.64 -18.36
C ASP A 365 6.03 7.08 -19.83
N GLY A 366 5.30 8.17 -20.09
CA GLY A 366 5.10 8.70 -21.44
C GLY A 366 4.12 7.90 -22.30
N LEU A 367 3.38 6.95 -21.73
CA LEU A 367 2.43 6.12 -22.48
C LEU A 367 1.36 6.96 -23.21
N ARG A 368 0.91 8.06 -22.61
CA ARG A 368 -0.12 8.95 -23.17
C ARG A 368 0.35 9.74 -24.39
N ASP A 369 1.66 9.83 -24.62
CA ASP A 369 2.20 10.45 -25.84
C ASP A 369 2.14 9.48 -27.03
N MET A 370 1.98 8.17 -26.77
CA MET A 370 1.97 7.11 -27.79
C MET A 370 0.60 6.46 -27.97
N VAL A 371 -0.26 6.51 -26.95
CA VAL A 371 -1.56 5.84 -26.91
C VAL A 371 -2.62 6.82 -26.44
N GLU A 372 -3.72 6.90 -27.21
CA GLU A 372 -4.90 7.68 -26.85
C GLU A 372 -6.14 6.78 -26.67
N ILE A 373 -7.06 7.22 -25.81
CA ILE A 373 -8.40 6.62 -25.73
C ILE A 373 -9.18 7.08 -26.96
N LYS A 374 -9.76 6.12 -27.70
CA LYS A 374 -10.57 6.42 -28.88
C LYS A 374 -11.73 7.35 -28.53
N GLN A 375 -11.81 8.46 -29.28
CA GLN A 375 -12.85 9.48 -29.13
C GLN A 375 -14.17 9.10 -29.83
N ASP A 376 -14.19 7.98 -30.56
CA ASP A 376 -15.35 7.38 -31.20
C ASP A 376 -15.51 5.91 -30.81
N GLY A 377 -16.68 5.33 -31.14
CA GLY A 377 -16.97 3.92 -30.88
C GLY A 377 -17.58 3.64 -29.50
N PRO A 378 -17.25 2.52 -28.84
CA PRO A 378 -17.98 2.03 -27.67
C PRO A 378 -17.72 2.83 -26.39
N ILE A 379 -16.52 3.39 -26.20
CA ILE A 379 -16.15 4.09 -24.96
C ILE A 379 -17.00 5.36 -24.76
N PRO A 380 -17.04 6.34 -25.69
CA PRO A 380 -17.84 7.55 -25.49
C PRO A 380 -19.34 7.26 -25.33
N LYS A 381 -19.86 6.25 -26.03
CA LYS A 381 -21.26 5.80 -25.88
C LYS A 381 -21.55 5.30 -24.48
N LYS A 382 -20.69 4.43 -23.92
CA LYS A 382 -20.87 3.92 -22.56
C LYS A 382 -20.62 5.00 -21.51
N VAL A 383 -19.66 5.91 -21.72
CA VAL A 383 -19.45 7.10 -20.86
C VAL A 383 -20.72 7.93 -20.75
N ARG A 384 -21.36 8.24 -21.89
CA ARG A 384 -22.62 8.98 -21.94
C ARG A 384 -23.74 8.23 -21.23
N GLU A 385 -23.90 6.94 -21.51
CA GLU A 385 -24.92 6.09 -20.88
C GLU A 385 -24.77 6.05 -19.35
N LEU A 386 -23.54 5.88 -18.84
CA LEU A 386 -23.27 5.86 -17.40
C LEU A 386 -23.64 7.20 -16.74
N ALA A 387 -23.32 8.31 -17.39
CA ALA A 387 -23.69 9.64 -16.89
C ALA A 387 -25.22 9.84 -16.91
N GLU A 388 -25.93 9.42 -17.96
CA GLU A 388 -27.39 9.47 -18.01
C GLU A 388 -28.02 8.64 -16.89
N ARG A 389 -27.52 7.43 -16.64
CA ARG A 389 -27.99 6.59 -15.52
C ARG A 389 -27.78 7.26 -14.17
N ALA A 390 -26.62 7.87 -13.93
CA ALA A 390 -26.33 8.58 -12.69
C ALA A 390 -27.22 9.83 -12.51
N VAL A 391 -27.51 10.56 -13.59
CA VAL A 391 -28.42 11.71 -13.57
C VAL A 391 -29.84 11.25 -13.24
N LEU A 392 -30.36 10.21 -13.90
CA LEU A 392 -31.67 9.64 -13.60
C LEU A 392 -31.77 9.22 -12.11
N PHE A 393 -30.70 8.65 -11.57
CA PHE A 393 -30.66 8.25 -10.16
C PHE A 393 -30.73 9.47 -9.24
N LEU A 394 -29.98 10.55 -9.53
CA LEU A 394 -30.08 11.80 -8.78
C LEU A 394 -31.45 12.47 -8.92
N GLU A 395 -32.11 12.37 -10.08
CA GLU A 395 -33.47 12.88 -10.28
C GLU A 395 -34.47 12.14 -9.38
N GLU A 396 -34.43 10.81 -9.32
CA GLU A 396 -35.28 10.01 -8.43
C GLU A 396 -35.00 10.33 -6.94
N ILE A 397 -33.72 10.49 -6.56
CA ILE A 397 -33.33 10.91 -5.20
C ILE A 397 -33.84 12.33 -4.90
N LYS A 398 -33.83 13.23 -5.87
CA LYS A 398 -34.30 14.62 -5.70
C LYS A 398 -35.82 14.68 -5.49
N GLU A 399 -36.58 13.83 -6.18
CA GLU A 399 -38.04 13.72 -6.00
C GLU A 399 -38.40 13.18 -4.61
N GLU A 400 -37.63 12.22 -4.11
CA GLU A 400 -37.90 11.54 -2.83
C GLU A 400 -37.28 12.23 -1.60
N GLY A 401 -36.10 12.82 -1.78
CA GLY A 401 -35.16 13.19 -0.72
C GLY A 401 -34.26 12.03 -0.30
N TYR A 402 -32.99 12.32 0.03
CA TYR A 402 -31.96 11.31 0.32
C TYR A 402 -32.38 10.30 1.41
N PHE A 403 -32.92 10.77 2.54
CA PHE A 403 -33.35 9.89 3.64
C PHE A 403 -34.48 8.93 3.24
N ASN A 404 -35.43 9.40 2.43
CA ASN A 404 -36.51 8.55 1.92
C ASN A 404 -36.00 7.57 0.87
N ALA A 405 -35.08 7.99 0.00
CA ALA A 405 -34.44 7.10 -0.96
C ALA A 405 -33.69 5.95 -0.26
N VAL A 406 -32.93 6.25 0.81
CA VAL A 406 -32.29 5.23 1.65
C VAL A 406 -33.34 4.33 2.33
N ALA A 407 -34.41 4.89 2.87
CA ALA A 407 -35.49 4.11 3.51
C ALA A 407 -36.22 3.19 2.52
N LYS A 408 -36.30 3.58 1.26
CA LYS A 408 -36.88 2.80 0.15
C LYS A 408 -35.89 1.79 -0.46
N GLY A 409 -34.68 1.67 0.08
CA GLY A 409 -33.68 0.70 -0.38
C GLY A 409 -33.12 1.03 -1.77
N PHE A 410 -32.93 2.30 -2.09
CA PHE A 410 -32.36 2.70 -3.38
C PHE A 410 -30.90 2.30 -3.56
N PHE A 411 -30.15 2.28 -2.46
CA PHE A 411 -28.71 2.00 -2.45
C PHE A 411 -28.43 0.54 -2.10
N VAL A 412 -27.30 0.03 -2.57
CA VAL A 412 -26.86 -1.36 -2.37
C VAL A 412 -27.82 -2.38 -3.03
N ASP A 413 -28.59 -1.94 -4.03
CA ASP A 413 -29.42 -2.84 -4.85
C ASP A 413 -28.54 -3.54 -5.91
N SER A 414 -28.86 -4.77 -6.25
CA SER A 414 -28.05 -5.56 -7.20
C SER A 414 -28.36 -5.26 -8.68
N GLY A 415 -29.38 -4.46 -8.98
CA GLY A 415 -29.75 -4.04 -10.33
C GLY A 415 -28.77 -3.03 -10.95
N GLU A 416 -28.63 -3.07 -12.29
CA GLU A 416 -27.96 -1.99 -13.02
C GLU A 416 -28.95 -0.84 -13.21
N TYR A 417 -28.89 0.15 -12.32
CA TYR A 417 -29.82 1.29 -12.30
C TYR A 417 -30.05 1.86 -13.73
N PRO A 418 -31.31 2.07 -14.17
CA PRO A 418 -32.53 2.18 -13.36
C PRO A 418 -33.22 0.85 -13.03
N ALA A 419 -32.66 -0.29 -13.43
CA ALA A 419 -33.17 -1.57 -12.94
C ALA A 419 -32.94 -1.65 -11.42
N ARG A 420 -33.97 -2.08 -10.69
CA ARG A 420 -33.93 -2.32 -9.24
C ARG A 420 -34.49 -3.71 -8.97
N ASN A 421 -33.73 -4.54 -8.26
CA ASN A 421 -34.11 -5.93 -7.95
C ASN A 421 -34.90 -6.03 -6.64
N GLY A 422 -34.94 -4.96 -5.84
CA GLY A 422 -35.66 -4.89 -4.57
C GLY A 422 -34.89 -5.53 -3.40
N ASP A 423 -33.58 -5.69 -3.56
CA ASP A 423 -32.67 -6.25 -2.55
C ASP A 423 -31.70 -5.21 -1.97
N GLY A 424 -31.93 -3.93 -2.26
CA GLY A 424 -31.22 -2.81 -1.65
C GLY A 424 -31.39 -2.70 -0.14
N ILE A 425 -30.45 -2.01 0.50
CA ILE A 425 -30.43 -1.85 1.96
C ILE A 425 -31.33 -0.68 2.35
N ALA A 426 -32.47 -1.02 2.97
CA ALA A 426 -33.35 -0.04 3.60
C ALA A 426 -32.88 0.32 5.01
N ARG A 427 -32.69 1.62 5.28
CA ARG A 427 -32.43 2.14 6.64
C ARG A 427 -33.59 3.01 7.11
N ASP A 428 -34.08 2.76 8.32
CA ASP A 428 -35.13 3.58 8.94
C ASP A 428 -34.57 4.98 9.29
N PRO A 429 -35.17 6.09 8.80
CA PRO A 429 -34.76 7.45 9.16
C PRO A 429 -34.78 7.76 10.65
N ASN A 430 -35.60 7.04 11.43
CA ASN A 430 -35.72 7.17 12.87
C ASN A 430 -35.03 6.02 13.64
N GLY A 431 -34.41 5.08 12.92
CA GLY A 431 -33.73 3.92 13.50
C GLY A 431 -32.20 3.99 13.37
N GLY A 432 -31.54 2.86 13.65
CA GLY A 432 -30.09 2.74 13.60
C GLY A 432 -29.37 3.12 14.90
N VAL A 433 -28.05 2.94 14.92
CA VAL A 433 -27.20 3.27 16.06
C VAL A 433 -27.26 4.78 16.31
N ALA A 434 -27.42 5.15 17.59
CA ALA A 434 -27.57 6.53 18.05
C ALA A 434 -28.80 7.28 17.50
N ALA A 435 -29.86 6.55 17.10
CA ALA A 435 -31.16 7.15 16.83
C ALA A 435 -31.69 7.93 18.05
N GLY A 436 -32.35 9.06 17.83
CA GLY A 436 -32.87 9.91 18.89
C GLY A 436 -31.81 10.74 19.65
N SER A 437 -30.54 10.72 19.22
CA SER A 437 -29.47 11.53 19.82
C SER A 437 -29.36 12.95 19.26
N ILE A 438 -30.11 13.29 18.21
CA ILE A 438 -30.12 14.65 17.65
C ILE A 438 -30.95 15.57 18.54
N VAL A 439 -30.33 16.67 18.95
CA VAL A 439 -30.96 17.73 19.73
C VAL A 439 -31.04 19.00 18.88
N LYS A 440 -32.19 19.66 18.89
CA LYS A 440 -32.36 20.96 18.25
C LYS A 440 -31.54 22.00 19.02
N ARG A 441 -30.77 22.81 18.31
CA ARG A 441 -30.07 23.96 18.91
C ARG A 441 -31.09 25.02 19.33
N ASP A 442 -31.01 25.46 20.57
CA ASP A 442 -31.75 26.62 21.07
C ASP A 442 -31.17 27.92 20.50
N GLU A 443 -31.93 29.01 20.62
CA GLU A 443 -31.53 30.34 20.15
C GLU A 443 -30.28 30.88 20.88
N ASP A 444 -29.99 30.38 22.07
CA ASP A 444 -28.80 30.70 22.85
C ASP A 444 -27.71 29.62 22.77
N TYR A 445 -27.85 28.61 21.90
CA TYR A 445 -26.82 27.60 21.70
C TYR A 445 -25.49 28.26 21.32
N MET A 446 -24.46 27.96 22.10
CA MET A 446 -23.12 28.50 21.91
C MET A 446 -22.06 27.44 22.17
N ALA A 447 -21.05 27.42 21.31
CA ALA A 447 -19.85 26.60 21.45
C ALA A 447 -18.62 27.51 21.29
N PRO A 448 -17.83 27.76 22.37
CA PRO A 448 -16.72 28.70 22.35
C PRO A 448 -15.45 28.04 21.79
N VAL A 449 -15.58 27.35 20.65
CA VAL A 449 -14.51 26.58 20.03
C VAL A 449 -14.36 26.95 18.56
N CYS A 450 -13.11 26.93 18.11
CA CYS A 450 -12.78 27.24 16.73
C CYS A 450 -13.15 26.07 15.80
N HIS A 451 -13.52 26.38 14.55
CA HIS A 451 -13.93 25.40 13.51
C HIS A 451 -15.21 24.60 13.80
N HIS A 452 -16.11 25.12 14.63
CA HIS A 452 -17.47 24.56 14.79
C HIS A 452 -18.32 24.74 13.52
N PHE A 453 -19.17 23.74 13.22
CA PHE A 453 -20.18 23.84 12.17
C PHE A 453 -21.59 24.10 12.74
N GLY A 454 -22.38 24.92 12.04
CA GLY A 454 -23.77 25.24 12.37
C GLY A 454 -23.95 26.51 13.21
N TYR A 455 -25.19 26.79 13.61
CA TYR A 455 -25.54 27.98 14.40
C TYR A 455 -24.73 28.07 15.70
N ASN A 456 -24.21 29.26 16.00
CA ASN A 456 -23.41 29.52 17.19
C ASN A 456 -23.66 30.98 17.64
N ASN A 457 -24.35 31.17 18.76
CA ASN A 457 -24.69 32.49 19.29
C ASN A 457 -23.49 33.13 20.01
N LEU A 458 -22.54 33.63 19.22
CA LEU A 458 -21.31 34.25 19.73
C LEU A 458 -21.53 35.76 19.98
N PRO A 459 -21.02 36.31 21.10
CA PRO A 459 -20.99 37.75 21.33
C PRO A 459 -20.26 38.53 20.22
N GLU A 460 -20.69 39.77 19.98
CA GLU A 460 -19.99 40.69 19.08
C GLU A 460 -18.58 41.04 19.60
N GLY A 461 -17.67 41.37 18.68
CA GLY A 461 -16.32 41.85 19.02
C GLY A 461 -15.26 40.77 19.25
N LEU A 462 -15.58 39.49 19.07
CA LEU A 462 -14.60 38.39 19.11
C LEU A 462 -13.80 38.31 17.80
N SER A 463 -12.50 38.01 17.88
CA SER A 463 -11.68 37.73 16.69
C SER A 463 -11.86 36.29 16.20
N LYS A 464 -12.08 35.37 17.13
CA LYS A 464 -12.40 33.96 16.89
C LYS A 464 -13.30 33.44 18.02
N PRO A 465 -14.14 32.41 17.77
CA PRO A 465 -15.08 31.89 18.76
C PRO A 465 -14.44 31.52 20.10
N CYS A 466 -13.22 30.98 20.03
CA CYS A 466 -12.51 30.48 21.18
C CYS A 466 -11.78 31.56 22.02
N ASP A 467 -11.91 32.85 21.69
CA ASP A 467 -11.43 33.94 22.55
C ASP A 467 -12.15 33.99 23.90
N LEU A 468 -13.40 33.50 23.97
CA LEU A 468 -14.19 33.39 25.21
C LEU A 468 -13.57 32.49 26.29
N ILE A 469 -12.64 31.63 25.89
CA ILE A 469 -12.01 30.63 26.77
C ILE A 469 -10.48 30.68 26.69
N ASP A 470 -9.91 31.81 26.26
CA ASP A 470 -8.46 31.99 26.07
C ASP A 470 -7.83 30.94 25.12
N GLY A 471 -8.54 30.65 24.02
CA GLY A 471 -8.17 29.68 23.00
C GLY A 471 -8.59 28.24 23.31
N CYS A 472 -9.22 27.55 22.34
CA CYS A 472 -9.45 26.10 22.43
C CYS A 472 -8.15 25.33 22.14
N THR A 473 -8.18 23.99 22.19
CA THR A 473 -7.01 23.13 21.95
C THR A 473 -6.31 23.34 20.61
N PHE A 474 -7.05 23.77 19.57
CA PHE A 474 -6.47 24.16 18.28
C PHE A 474 -5.62 25.44 18.35
N CYS A 475 -5.98 26.37 19.22
CA CYS A 475 -5.25 27.64 19.40
C CYS A 475 -4.24 27.58 20.56
N ASN A 476 -4.46 26.70 21.54
CA ASN A 476 -3.61 26.48 22.69
C ASN A 476 -3.52 24.97 22.98
N ARG A 477 -2.48 24.34 22.43
CA ARG A 477 -2.24 22.89 22.54
C ARG A 477 -2.00 22.42 23.97
N ASP A 478 -1.56 23.31 24.87
CA ASP A 478 -1.27 22.94 26.26
C ASP A 478 -2.56 22.57 27.03
N LYS A 479 -3.73 22.83 26.44
CA LYS A 479 -5.04 22.39 26.94
C LYS A 479 -5.43 20.97 26.51
N ILE A 480 -4.65 20.31 25.64
CA ILE A 480 -4.89 18.92 25.25
C ILE A 480 -4.61 18.02 26.46
N VAL A 481 -5.59 17.22 26.87
CA VAL A 481 -5.40 16.20 27.90
C VAL A 481 -4.80 14.96 27.24
N TYR A 482 -3.63 14.54 27.72
CA TYR A 482 -2.98 13.32 27.31
C TYR A 482 -3.26 12.22 28.34
N ILE A 483 -3.75 11.08 27.86
CA ILE A 483 -3.98 9.88 28.69
C ILE A 483 -3.03 8.81 28.15
N ASP A 484 -2.12 8.35 29.02
CA ASP A 484 -1.08 7.39 28.62
C ASP A 484 -1.65 5.99 28.42
N GLU A 485 -2.17 5.36 29.47
CA GLU A 485 -2.82 4.05 29.41
C GLU A 485 -4.01 4.01 30.36
N LEU A 486 -5.06 3.26 29.99
CA LEU A 486 -6.19 2.94 30.87
C LEU A 486 -6.17 1.49 31.34
N ASP A 487 -5.66 0.57 30.51
CA ASP A 487 -5.55 -0.84 30.81
C ASP A 487 -4.08 -1.21 31.13
N PRO A 488 -3.78 -1.61 32.38
CA PRO A 488 -2.42 -1.96 32.75
C PRO A 488 -1.94 -3.29 32.16
N GLU A 489 -2.81 -4.16 31.66
CA GLU A 489 -2.46 -5.49 31.15
C GLU A 489 -2.48 -5.57 29.62
N ASP A 490 -3.37 -4.84 28.95
CA ASP A 490 -3.38 -4.72 27.48
C ASP A 490 -2.82 -3.39 27.00
N ASN A 491 -1.49 -3.32 26.90
CA ASN A 491 -0.77 -2.16 26.39
C ASN A 491 0.57 -2.54 25.74
N VAL A 492 1.14 -1.57 25.02
CA VAL A 492 2.38 -1.72 24.27
C VAL A 492 3.58 -2.12 25.14
N GLU A 493 3.67 -1.62 26.37
CA GLU A 493 4.81 -1.92 27.24
C GLU A 493 4.81 -3.39 27.67
N LYS A 494 3.65 -3.95 27.99
CA LYS A 494 3.49 -5.39 28.28
C LYS A 494 3.85 -6.25 27.07
N ARG A 495 3.43 -5.86 25.86
CA ARG A 495 3.75 -6.59 24.62
C ARG A 495 5.26 -6.56 24.33
N LEU A 496 5.90 -5.39 24.42
CA LEU A 496 7.34 -5.26 24.22
C LEU A 496 8.14 -6.04 25.28
N ALA A 497 7.73 -5.97 26.55
CA ALA A 497 8.37 -6.74 27.62
C ALA A 497 8.27 -8.26 27.40
N THR A 498 7.10 -8.74 26.96
CA THR A 498 6.87 -10.16 26.65
C THR A 498 7.83 -10.66 25.57
N VAL A 499 8.00 -9.90 24.48
CA VAL A 499 8.93 -10.26 23.39
C VAL A 499 10.39 -10.26 23.87
N ASP A 500 10.76 -9.30 24.71
CA ASP A 500 12.11 -9.22 25.26
C ASP A 500 12.42 -10.37 26.22
N GLU A 501 11.49 -10.70 27.13
CA GLU A 501 11.61 -11.81 28.08
C GLU A 501 11.70 -13.16 27.34
N GLN A 502 10.85 -13.36 26.33
CA GLN A 502 10.77 -14.63 25.62
C GLN A 502 11.98 -14.91 24.72
N TYR A 503 12.55 -13.88 24.10
CA TYR A 503 13.55 -14.09 23.02
C TYR A 503 14.89 -13.38 23.25
N GLY A 504 14.92 -12.24 23.94
CA GLY A 504 16.13 -11.43 24.11
C GLY A 504 16.68 -10.79 22.82
N PRO A 505 17.76 -10.00 22.91
CA PRO A 505 18.27 -9.18 21.79
C PRO A 505 19.09 -9.94 20.75
N ASP A 506 19.64 -11.10 21.11
CA ASP A 506 20.46 -11.93 20.20
C ASP A 506 19.62 -12.88 19.33
N ALA A 507 18.33 -13.03 19.65
CA ALA A 507 17.42 -13.88 18.90
C ALA A 507 17.24 -13.43 17.45
N VAL A 508 17.23 -14.41 16.56
CA VAL A 508 16.85 -14.34 15.16
C VAL A 508 15.73 -15.35 14.95
N ARG A 509 14.56 -14.86 14.58
CA ARG A 509 13.38 -15.66 14.27
C ARG A 509 12.68 -15.01 13.08
N PRO A 510 12.15 -15.79 12.12
CA PRO A 510 11.34 -15.23 11.05
C PRO A 510 10.11 -14.53 11.63
N GLU A 511 9.63 -13.54 10.90
CA GLU A 511 8.41 -12.81 11.22
C GLU A 511 7.72 -12.34 9.95
N VAL A 512 6.41 -12.18 10.03
CA VAL A 512 5.58 -11.75 8.89
C VAL A 512 4.79 -10.47 9.19
N GLU A 513 4.43 -10.24 10.45
CA GLU A 513 3.71 -9.03 10.86
C GLU A 513 4.08 -8.50 12.24
N TRP A 514 4.38 -9.37 13.21
CA TRP A 514 4.69 -9.00 14.59
C TRP A 514 6.09 -9.46 14.98
N ALA A 515 6.73 -8.75 15.92
CA ALA A 515 8.10 -9.06 16.32
C ALA A 515 8.26 -10.54 16.72
N LYS A 516 9.06 -11.28 15.94
CA LYS A 516 9.40 -12.69 16.17
C LYS A 516 8.18 -13.64 16.25
N ASP A 517 7.13 -13.39 15.47
CA ASP A 517 5.95 -14.26 15.41
C ASP A 517 6.26 -15.71 14.95
N GLY A 518 7.35 -15.91 14.20
CA GLY A 518 7.86 -17.23 13.81
C GLY A 518 7.26 -17.80 12.54
N TYR A 519 6.34 -17.09 11.88
CA TYR A 519 5.70 -17.60 10.68
C TYR A 519 6.67 -17.72 9.50
N ILE A 520 6.54 -18.80 8.75
CA ILE A 520 7.11 -18.98 7.41
C ILE A 520 6.05 -19.50 6.45
N THR A 521 6.30 -19.40 5.15
CA THR A 521 5.49 -20.07 4.11
C THR A 521 6.28 -21.20 3.47
N VAL A 522 5.64 -22.34 3.27
CA VAL A 522 6.14 -23.46 2.47
C VAL A 522 5.27 -23.59 1.23
N LYS A 523 5.90 -23.62 0.05
CA LYS A 523 5.25 -23.82 -1.25
C LYS A 523 5.76 -25.11 -1.87
N ALA A 524 4.86 -26.05 -2.14
CA ALA A 524 5.20 -27.37 -2.66
C ALA A 524 4.23 -27.83 -3.74
N PHE A 525 4.77 -28.47 -4.78
CA PHE A 525 3.98 -29.17 -5.78
C PHE A 525 3.90 -30.65 -5.42
N PHE A 526 2.68 -31.17 -5.31
CA PHE A 526 2.42 -32.59 -5.06
C PHE A 526 1.92 -33.21 -6.36
N PRO A 527 2.56 -34.28 -6.87
CA PRO A 527 2.14 -34.97 -8.08
C PRO A 527 0.91 -35.87 -7.83
N GLU A 528 -0.12 -35.29 -7.20
CA GLU A 528 -1.31 -35.97 -6.71
C GLU A 528 -2.55 -35.06 -6.86
N PRO A 529 -3.76 -35.65 -6.94
CA PRO A 529 -5.02 -34.90 -6.89
C PRO A 529 -5.17 -34.08 -5.60
N GLU A 530 -5.96 -32.99 -5.67
CA GLU A 530 -6.09 -32.00 -4.59
C GLU A 530 -6.32 -32.59 -3.18
N PRO A 531 -7.24 -33.54 -2.95
CA PRO A 531 -7.48 -34.05 -1.59
C PRO A 531 -6.27 -34.78 -0.98
N ILE A 532 -5.48 -35.47 -1.81
CA ILE A 532 -4.27 -36.18 -1.37
C ILE A 532 -3.14 -35.16 -1.16
N ALA A 533 -3.00 -34.19 -2.05
CA ALA A 533 -2.02 -33.12 -1.95
C ALA A 533 -2.19 -32.29 -0.67
N GLU A 534 -3.43 -31.94 -0.29
CA GLU A 534 -3.72 -31.25 0.97
C GLU A 534 -3.25 -32.05 2.19
N SER A 535 -3.64 -33.32 2.25
CA SER A 535 -3.28 -34.22 3.35
C SER A 535 -1.75 -34.40 3.44
N ALA A 536 -1.10 -34.59 2.28
CA ALA A 536 0.35 -34.72 2.19
C ALA A 536 1.08 -33.44 2.58
N ALA A 537 0.53 -32.26 2.29
CA ALA A 537 1.12 -30.98 2.65
C ALA A 537 1.10 -30.74 4.17
N LEU A 538 0.01 -31.10 4.85
CA LEU A 538 -0.08 -31.01 6.32
C LEU A 538 0.86 -32.00 7.01
N GLU A 539 0.92 -33.25 6.53
CA GLU A 539 1.87 -34.26 7.01
C GLU A 539 3.33 -33.82 6.78
N LEU A 540 3.62 -33.18 5.63
CA LEU A 540 4.93 -32.59 5.36
C LEU A 540 5.26 -31.50 6.39
N ALA A 541 4.33 -30.59 6.69
CA ALA A 541 4.53 -29.53 7.67
C ALA A 541 4.80 -30.10 9.07
N GLU A 542 4.06 -31.14 9.49
CA GLU A 542 4.30 -31.84 10.76
C GLU A 542 5.70 -32.46 10.81
N ARG A 543 6.14 -33.13 9.74
CA ARG A 543 7.49 -33.71 9.66
C ARG A 543 8.61 -32.68 9.61
N LEU A 544 8.34 -31.49 9.09
CA LEU A 544 9.24 -30.33 9.15
C LEU A 544 9.25 -29.68 10.55
N GLY A 545 8.36 -30.09 11.45
CA GLY A 545 8.24 -29.56 12.81
C GLY A 545 7.59 -28.18 12.87
N LEU A 546 6.74 -27.83 11.89
CA LEU A 546 6.02 -26.55 11.90
C LEU A 546 4.78 -26.63 12.79
N GLU A 547 4.63 -25.67 13.68
CA GLU A 547 3.45 -25.54 14.53
C GLU A 547 2.35 -24.74 13.82
N GLN A 548 1.08 -25.02 14.14
CA GLN A 548 -0.09 -24.30 13.61
C GLN A 548 -0.08 -24.20 12.07
N ALA A 549 0.29 -25.28 11.40
CA ALA A 549 0.31 -25.34 9.95
C ALA A 549 -1.10 -25.16 9.37
N GLU A 550 -1.25 -24.23 8.43
CA GLU A 550 -2.50 -23.91 7.76
C GLU A 550 -2.26 -23.78 6.25
N ILE A 551 -3.05 -24.50 5.45
CA ILE A 551 -3.04 -24.33 3.99
C ILE A 551 -3.68 -22.99 3.67
N ILE A 552 -2.93 -22.12 2.99
CA ILE A 552 -3.35 -20.77 2.64
C ILE A 552 -3.62 -20.61 1.14
N HIS A 553 -3.10 -21.50 0.30
CA HIS A 553 -3.38 -21.49 -1.13
C HIS A 553 -3.36 -22.90 -1.72
N LYS A 554 -4.26 -23.14 -2.68
CA LYS A 554 -4.35 -24.38 -3.44
C LYS A 554 -4.56 -24.06 -4.90
N ARG A 555 -3.83 -24.75 -5.77
CA ARG A 555 -4.00 -24.63 -7.21
C ARG A 555 -3.82 -25.97 -7.90
N VAL A 556 -4.91 -26.51 -8.40
CA VAL A 556 -4.87 -27.68 -9.29
C VAL A 556 -4.13 -27.29 -10.58
N ILE A 557 -2.97 -27.90 -10.82
CA ILE A 557 -2.23 -27.70 -12.06
C ILE A 557 -2.79 -28.63 -13.14
N HIS A 558 -3.08 -29.88 -12.76
CA HIS A 558 -3.83 -30.84 -13.54
C HIS A 558 -4.61 -31.76 -12.60
N PRO A 559 -5.84 -32.19 -12.92
CA PRO A 559 -6.66 -33.01 -12.03
C PRO A 559 -6.00 -34.30 -11.52
N ALA A 560 -5.02 -34.84 -12.27
CA ALA A 560 -4.29 -36.05 -11.92
C ALA A 560 -2.76 -35.86 -11.76
N GLU A 561 -2.14 -34.92 -12.49
CA GLU A 561 -0.66 -34.82 -12.51
C GLU A 561 -0.13 -33.99 -11.35
N GLY A 562 -0.98 -33.17 -10.72
CA GLY A 562 -0.61 -32.55 -9.46
C GLY A 562 -1.29 -31.24 -9.11
N THR A 563 -1.08 -30.88 -7.85
CA THR A 563 -1.65 -29.72 -7.18
C THR A 563 -0.53 -28.97 -6.47
N LEU A 564 -0.49 -27.66 -6.68
CA LEU A 564 0.38 -26.75 -5.94
C LEU A 564 -0.32 -26.35 -4.64
N ILE A 565 0.37 -26.52 -3.52
CA ILE A 565 -0.11 -26.12 -2.19
C ILE A 565 0.87 -25.11 -1.59
N GLU A 566 0.34 -24.05 -0.98
CA GLU A 566 1.07 -23.18 -0.07
C GLU A 566 0.47 -23.27 1.32
N LEU A 567 1.32 -23.40 2.34
CA LEU A 567 0.92 -23.38 3.74
C LEU A 567 1.79 -22.38 4.51
N LYS A 568 1.20 -21.78 5.54
CA LYS A 568 1.98 -21.08 6.58
C LYS A 568 2.13 -21.99 7.80
N GLY A 569 3.19 -21.78 8.57
CA GLY A 569 3.41 -22.47 9.84
C GLY A 569 4.45 -21.74 10.68
N ILE A 570 4.48 -22.02 11.97
CA ILE A 570 5.34 -21.37 12.94
C ILE A 570 6.58 -22.23 13.18
N VAL A 571 7.76 -21.63 13.08
CA VAL A 571 9.02 -22.26 13.48
C VAL A 571 9.11 -22.28 15.02
N PRO A 572 9.20 -23.46 15.68
CA PRO A 572 9.07 -23.58 17.13
C PRO A 572 10.36 -23.21 17.90
N PHE A 573 11.44 -22.90 17.18
CA PHE A 573 12.74 -22.58 17.77
C PHE A 573 13.24 -21.20 17.37
N VAL A 574 14.28 -20.76 18.08
CA VAL A 574 14.92 -19.45 17.93
C VAL A 574 16.37 -19.67 17.56
N LEU A 575 16.88 -18.91 16.59
CA LEU A 575 18.30 -18.88 16.24
C LEU A 575 19.00 -17.77 17.02
N LYS A 576 20.32 -17.88 17.21
CA LYS A 576 21.13 -16.85 17.87
C LYS A 576 22.09 -16.21 16.89
N ARG A 577 22.07 -14.88 16.80
CA ARG A 577 22.92 -14.13 15.87
C ARG A 577 24.40 -14.40 16.12
N SER A 578 24.82 -14.54 17.38
CA SER A 578 26.22 -14.83 17.71
C SER A 578 26.70 -16.23 17.28
N GLU A 579 25.78 -17.16 17.02
CA GLU A 579 26.09 -18.54 16.64
C GLU A 579 26.10 -18.74 15.11
N LEU A 580 25.65 -17.75 14.34
CA LEU A 580 25.62 -17.81 12.88
C LEU A 580 27.03 -17.71 12.28
N LYS A 581 27.41 -18.70 11.48
CA LYS A 581 28.67 -18.70 10.72
C LYS A 581 28.47 -17.96 9.40
N ILE A 582 28.94 -16.72 9.32
CA ILE A 582 28.85 -15.89 8.11
C ILE A 582 30.18 -16.02 7.34
N PRO A 583 30.19 -16.62 6.13
CA PRO A 583 31.42 -16.72 5.34
C PRO A 583 31.85 -15.36 4.81
N GLU A 584 33.16 -15.14 4.66
CA GLU A 584 33.68 -13.97 3.97
C GLU A 584 33.25 -13.99 2.50
N LYS A 585 32.70 -12.88 2.01
CA LYS A 585 32.33 -12.75 0.59
C LYS A 585 33.62 -12.74 -0.25
N PRO A 586 33.75 -13.62 -1.27
CA PRO A 586 34.90 -13.57 -2.17
C PRO A 586 34.91 -12.23 -2.92
N LYS A 587 36.10 -11.68 -3.15
CA LYS A 587 36.25 -10.51 -4.03
C LYS A 587 36.05 -10.97 -5.48
N LEU A 588 34.91 -10.61 -6.06
CA LEU A 588 34.57 -10.90 -7.45
C LEU A 588 34.83 -9.65 -8.29
N LEU A 589 35.39 -9.84 -9.49
CA LEU A 589 35.43 -8.79 -10.52
C LEU A 589 34.07 -8.73 -11.21
N SER A 590 33.60 -7.51 -11.47
CA SER A 590 32.43 -7.29 -12.32
C SER A 590 32.73 -7.62 -13.78
N GLU A 591 31.68 -7.90 -14.56
CA GLU A 591 31.85 -8.19 -15.99
C GLU A 591 32.51 -7.03 -16.74
N ASP A 592 32.21 -5.79 -16.36
CA ASP A 592 32.76 -4.60 -17.01
C ASP A 592 34.23 -4.39 -16.66
N GLU A 593 34.65 -4.68 -15.43
CA GLU A 593 36.07 -4.71 -15.06
C GLU A 593 36.82 -5.76 -15.90
N ILE A 594 36.25 -6.95 -16.07
CA ILE A 594 36.87 -8.00 -16.90
C ILE A 594 36.95 -7.54 -18.37
N ARG A 595 35.87 -6.98 -18.94
CA ARG A 595 35.87 -6.45 -20.32
C ARG A 595 36.91 -5.35 -20.50
N GLN A 596 36.99 -4.41 -19.57
CA GLN A 596 37.95 -3.30 -19.63
C GLN A 596 39.38 -3.80 -19.56
N GLU A 597 39.66 -4.77 -18.69
CA GLU A 597 41.01 -5.34 -18.55
C GLU A 597 41.42 -6.12 -19.81
N ILE A 598 40.53 -6.94 -20.38
CA ILE A 598 40.80 -7.67 -21.64
C ILE A 598 40.91 -6.72 -22.83
N ALA A 599 40.15 -5.62 -22.87
CA ALA A 599 40.28 -4.60 -23.91
C ALA A 599 41.63 -3.86 -23.82
N LYS A 600 42.10 -3.58 -22.60
CA LYS A 600 43.40 -2.95 -22.34
C LYS A 600 44.56 -3.90 -22.61
N TYR A 601 44.41 -5.18 -22.28
CA TYR A 601 45.40 -6.23 -22.47
C TYR A 601 44.79 -7.40 -23.25
N PRO A 602 44.81 -7.35 -24.60
CA PRO A 602 44.16 -8.35 -25.43
C PRO A 602 44.62 -9.78 -25.12
N MET A 603 43.69 -10.63 -24.68
CA MET A 603 43.95 -12.02 -24.34
C MET A 603 43.67 -12.95 -25.53
N LYS A 604 44.56 -13.92 -25.74
CA LYS A 604 44.41 -15.00 -26.73
C LYS A 604 44.51 -16.34 -26.02
N VAL A 605 43.56 -17.24 -26.27
CA VAL A 605 43.53 -18.58 -25.68
C VAL A 605 43.51 -19.61 -26.80
N VAL A 606 44.32 -20.65 -26.67
CA VAL A 606 44.24 -21.85 -27.52
C VAL A 606 43.57 -22.94 -26.70
N CYS A 607 42.60 -23.63 -27.31
CA CYS A 607 41.78 -24.60 -26.59
C CYS A 607 41.37 -25.79 -27.45
N GLY A 608 41.11 -26.92 -26.80
CA GLY A 608 40.65 -28.15 -27.45
C GLY A 608 40.23 -29.19 -26.42
N THR A 609 39.41 -30.15 -26.84
CA THR A 609 39.18 -31.37 -26.04
C THR A 609 40.34 -32.32 -26.35
N VAL A 610 41.08 -32.74 -25.32
CA VAL A 610 42.40 -33.39 -25.50
C VAL A 610 42.34 -34.91 -25.40
N GLY A 611 43.35 -35.59 -25.96
CA GLY A 611 43.44 -37.05 -25.96
C GLY A 611 42.66 -37.66 -27.12
N GLU A 612 41.82 -38.65 -26.82
CA GLU A 612 40.87 -39.28 -27.77
C GLU A 612 39.42 -38.88 -27.46
N ASP A 613 39.24 -37.80 -26.69
CA ASP A 613 37.95 -37.34 -26.23
C ASP A 613 37.24 -36.46 -27.27
N GLU A 614 36.08 -36.93 -27.72
CA GLU A 614 35.20 -36.28 -28.70
C GLU A 614 34.11 -35.39 -28.06
N HIS A 615 34.03 -35.31 -26.72
CA HIS A 615 33.05 -34.48 -26.03
C HIS A 615 33.43 -32.98 -26.13
N SER A 616 33.03 -32.36 -27.24
CA SER A 616 33.31 -30.94 -27.53
C SER A 616 32.45 -29.95 -26.74
N VAL A 617 31.28 -30.38 -26.26
CA VAL A 617 30.25 -29.49 -25.72
C VAL A 617 30.76 -28.69 -24.52
N GLY A 618 31.38 -29.34 -23.54
CA GLY A 618 31.87 -28.65 -22.33
C GLY A 618 32.87 -27.53 -22.63
N MET A 619 33.73 -27.73 -23.64
CA MET A 619 34.73 -26.74 -24.03
C MET A 619 34.07 -25.55 -24.75
N ARG A 620 33.13 -25.84 -25.66
CA ARG A 620 32.40 -24.79 -26.37
C ARG A 620 31.49 -23.99 -25.45
N GLU A 621 30.87 -24.63 -24.46
CA GLU A 621 29.98 -23.95 -23.50
C GLU A 621 30.70 -22.87 -22.66
N ILE A 622 31.99 -23.04 -22.36
CA ILE A 622 32.79 -22.03 -21.66
C ILE A 622 33.45 -21.01 -22.59
N ILE A 623 33.39 -21.23 -23.92
CA ILE A 623 33.93 -20.34 -24.95
C ILE A 623 32.83 -19.47 -25.52
N ASP A 624 31.82 -20.13 -26.09
CA ASP A 624 30.80 -19.54 -26.92
C ASP A 624 30.00 -18.49 -26.12
N ILE A 625 29.77 -17.34 -26.77
CA ILE A 625 29.05 -16.22 -26.15
C ILE A 625 27.64 -16.58 -25.63
N LYS A 626 27.02 -17.65 -26.17
CA LYS A 626 25.61 -18.00 -25.94
C LYS A 626 25.24 -18.17 -24.47
N HIS A 627 26.07 -18.85 -23.68
CA HIS A 627 25.85 -19.07 -22.24
C HIS A 627 26.85 -18.29 -21.37
N GLY A 628 27.40 -17.21 -21.93
CA GLY A 628 28.32 -16.34 -21.24
C GLY A 628 29.75 -16.88 -21.16
N GLY A 629 30.16 -17.67 -22.15
CA GLY A 629 31.54 -18.09 -22.32
C GLY A 629 32.50 -16.91 -22.52
N ILE A 630 33.80 -17.18 -22.48
CA ILE A 630 34.87 -16.18 -22.43
C ILE A 630 34.89 -15.22 -23.63
N GLU A 631 34.26 -15.58 -24.76
CA GLU A 631 34.06 -14.68 -25.89
C GLU A 631 33.34 -13.38 -25.51
N LYS A 632 32.40 -13.43 -24.54
CA LYS A 632 31.63 -12.24 -24.11
C LYS A 632 32.51 -11.13 -23.53
N TYR A 633 33.72 -11.46 -23.10
CA TYR A 633 34.69 -10.52 -22.52
C TYR A 633 35.72 -10.03 -23.55
N GLY A 634 35.65 -10.48 -24.80
CA GLY A 634 36.59 -10.12 -25.87
C GLY A 634 37.85 -10.99 -25.92
N VAL A 635 37.87 -12.14 -25.22
CA VAL A 635 38.98 -13.11 -25.32
C VAL A 635 38.98 -13.72 -26.71
N LYS A 636 40.14 -13.68 -27.40
CA LYS A 636 40.30 -14.30 -28.71
C LYS A 636 40.59 -15.79 -28.56
N VAL A 637 39.72 -16.63 -29.10
CA VAL A 637 39.81 -18.07 -28.91
C VAL A 637 40.20 -18.78 -30.20
N HIS A 638 41.23 -19.62 -30.12
CA HIS A 638 41.68 -20.52 -31.18
C HIS A 638 41.35 -21.96 -30.78
N TYR A 639 40.20 -22.44 -31.23
CA TYR A 639 39.71 -23.78 -30.92
C TYR A 639 40.24 -24.81 -31.92
N LEU A 640 40.95 -25.83 -31.44
CA LEU A 640 41.60 -26.87 -32.23
C LEU A 640 40.72 -28.10 -32.49
N GLY A 641 39.50 -28.11 -31.96
CA GLY A 641 38.57 -29.25 -32.06
C GLY A 641 38.70 -30.24 -30.90
N THR A 642 38.35 -31.48 -31.20
CA THR A 642 38.36 -32.64 -30.30
C THR A 642 39.50 -33.59 -30.64
N SER A 643 39.73 -34.59 -29.76
CA SER A 643 40.82 -35.55 -29.88
C SER A 643 42.17 -34.91 -30.19
N VAL A 644 42.45 -33.78 -29.54
CA VAL A 644 43.67 -33.01 -29.75
C VAL A 644 44.76 -33.63 -28.88
N PRO A 645 45.84 -34.19 -29.44
CA PRO A 645 46.96 -34.63 -28.62
C PRO A 645 47.48 -33.47 -27.78
N PRO A 646 47.75 -33.63 -26.47
CA PRO A 646 48.22 -32.54 -25.62
C PRO A 646 49.44 -31.80 -26.21
N GLU A 647 50.35 -32.54 -26.84
CA GLU A 647 51.50 -31.98 -27.55
C GLU A 647 51.09 -31.02 -28.68
N LYS A 648 50.05 -31.35 -29.44
CA LYS A 648 49.51 -30.48 -30.49
C LYS A 648 48.93 -29.19 -29.93
N LEU A 649 48.25 -29.26 -28.78
CA LEU A 649 47.68 -28.07 -28.11
C LEU A 649 48.80 -27.12 -27.64
N VAL A 650 49.85 -27.67 -27.00
CA VAL A 650 51.02 -26.89 -26.55
C VAL A 650 51.78 -26.31 -27.74
N ASN A 651 52.03 -27.10 -28.78
CA ASN A 651 52.75 -26.66 -29.98
C ASN A 651 51.99 -25.58 -30.76
N ALA A 652 50.65 -25.57 -30.69
CA ALA A 652 49.85 -24.51 -31.30
C ALA A 652 49.93 -23.17 -30.53
N ALA A 653 50.23 -23.20 -29.23
CA ALA A 653 50.25 -22.00 -28.38
C ALA A 653 51.36 -21.00 -28.75
N PHE A 654 52.56 -21.51 -29.04
CA PHE A 654 53.75 -20.70 -29.35
C PHE A 654 53.61 -19.85 -30.63
N PRO A 655 53.30 -20.41 -31.82
CA PRO A 655 53.17 -19.62 -33.04
C PRO A 655 51.97 -18.67 -33.01
N LEU A 656 50.92 -18.99 -32.24
CA LEU A 656 49.72 -18.14 -32.11
C LEU A 656 49.91 -16.98 -31.12
N GLY A 657 50.99 -16.97 -30.35
CA GLY A 657 51.24 -16.01 -29.29
C GLY A 657 50.13 -16.05 -28.23
N ALA A 658 49.75 -17.26 -27.80
CA ALA A 658 48.67 -17.46 -26.84
C ALA A 658 49.09 -17.05 -25.42
N HIS A 659 48.18 -16.41 -24.70
CA HIS A 659 48.34 -15.98 -23.31
C HIS A 659 47.81 -17.01 -22.31
N GLY A 660 47.05 -18.00 -22.77
CA GLY A 660 46.52 -19.09 -21.96
C GLY A 660 46.21 -20.34 -22.76
N LEU A 661 46.22 -21.48 -22.07
CA LEU A 661 45.74 -22.77 -22.56
C LEU A 661 44.48 -23.13 -21.79
N SER A 662 43.42 -23.50 -22.51
CA SER A 662 42.20 -24.07 -21.91
C SER A 662 41.97 -25.46 -22.47
N LEU A 663 41.91 -26.48 -21.62
CA LEU A 663 41.74 -27.87 -22.04
C LEU A 663 40.69 -28.57 -21.18
N ILE A 664 39.99 -29.51 -21.80
CA ILE A 664 39.09 -30.46 -21.13
C ILE A 664 39.55 -31.86 -21.52
N HIS A 665 39.64 -32.72 -20.52
CA HIS A 665 39.80 -34.16 -20.63
C HIS A 665 38.78 -34.77 -19.68
N ILE A 666 37.78 -35.46 -20.22
CA ILE A 666 36.79 -36.18 -19.42
C ILE A 666 37.31 -37.59 -19.09
#